data_AF-A0A517ZFJ5-F1
#
_entry.id   AF-A0A517ZFJ5-F1
#
_cell.length_a   1.000
_cell.length_b   1.000
_cell.length_c   1.000
_cell.angle_alpha   90.00
_cell.angle_beta   90.00
_cell.angle_gamma   90.00
#
_symmetry.space_group_name_H-M   'P 1'
#
loop_
_entity.id
_entity.type
_entity.pdbx_description
1 polymer ?
#
loop_
_entity_poly.entity_id
_entity_poly.type
_entity_poly.pdbx_seq_one_letter_code
_entity_poly.pdbx_strand_id
1 'polypeptide(L)'
;MEYELSFGNFGGADSGGSTPGSAFRLAILGDFSGRANRGELAIGDDLASRKPVRVDFDSLDDVFESFSPKLRVPIAGGRSVVELAFESRDDFDIDEFYDRVDMIDDVAGIGRRIDRSVEKAVKLFNKWSVPDETPRSKDRSRATRIPVVDARSDLASLQGTPSVPADAEALDTGPLLESLCARFMKEPAAADPPSKDDLQAAAAEALNAATRELIHHPDFQALEGIWGELEWLLRRVDKGMKVKVFLFDVSAEEIAADLAATDDLQETGLYRLLVSNTAEGVDGEPWSMLIGRYEFDYHPVHFELLGRVGKIGERLNAPFLSAINARLLDEDFKNKDEELAAAWNQLRSLRAASYLALATPGFLVRMPYGENGKSTEHFNFEEFHLDGFPGCCLWGSPAVFTAALVVGSFLKEGKWEFDPNAGHVLDKMPLYVYRDAEGEPDTVCSEKRFALAAGEMAASLGIIPLQAVKGRDSIQIPQMRSLRAGDPRLCGAWAKAPAGDGPVTKAPAAASPSEPAATGAAPAQPAASAPAAAPSSPEPAPAAPAAPAADDGMDPELAALLGGGSSASEGTKTEPKSDDDDGMDPELAALLGGGSSDDSKADASSDDADEGMDPELAALLGGSNTSSSPDDADDDDDDDDGMDPELAALLNG
;
A
#
# COMPACT_ATOMS: atom_id res chain seq x y z
N MET A 1 -29.29 2.37 -17.24
CA MET A 1 -30.32 1.74 -16.37
C MET A 1 -29.74 1.93 -14.99
N GLU A 2 -30.37 2.68 -14.08
CA GLU A 2 -29.75 3.02 -12.79
C GLU A 2 -29.24 1.73 -12.11
N TYR A 3 -27.95 1.67 -11.81
CA TYR A 3 -27.36 0.54 -11.10
C TYR A 3 -27.90 0.55 -9.66
N GLU A 4 -28.83 -0.35 -9.36
CA GLU A 4 -29.46 -0.48 -8.04
C GLU A 4 -28.64 -1.42 -7.17
N LEU A 5 -27.90 -0.85 -6.20
CA LEU A 5 -27.03 -1.63 -5.32
C LEU A 5 -27.83 -2.42 -4.28
N SER A 6 -27.52 -3.71 -4.12
CA SER A 6 -28.10 -4.56 -3.06
C SER A 6 -27.13 -4.81 -1.91
N PHE A 7 -27.38 -4.14 -0.79
CA PHE A 7 -26.54 -4.23 0.42
C PHE A 7 -26.98 -5.33 1.40
N GLY A 8 -27.82 -6.29 1.00
CA GLY A 8 -28.34 -7.34 1.89
C GLY A 8 -29.29 -6.84 2.99
N ASN A 9 -29.77 -7.75 3.83
CA ASN A 9 -30.71 -7.47 4.93
C ASN A 9 -30.32 -8.25 6.19
N PHE A 10 -30.93 -7.88 7.33
CA PHE A 10 -30.89 -8.66 8.57
C PHE A 10 -32.33 -9.03 8.93
N GLY A 11 -32.59 -10.32 9.17
CA GLY A 11 -33.84 -10.74 9.80
C GLY A 11 -33.93 -10.28 11.26
N GLY A 12 -34.87 -9.39 11.60
CA GLY A 12 -35.22 -9.07 13.00
C GLY A 12 -34.73 -7.72 13.53
N ALA A 13 -34.99 -7.46 14.82
CA ALA A 13 -34.73 -6.16 15.47
C ALA A 13 -33.23 -5.84 15.59
N ASP A 14 -32.90 -4.54 15.58
CA ASP A 14 -31.59 -4.00 15.93
C ASP A 14 -31.09 -4.61 17.25
N SER A 15 -29.96 -5.33 17.22
CA SER A 15 -29.27 -5.70 18.45
C SER A 15 -28.71 -4.40 19.01
N GLY A 16 -29.33 -3.92 20.08
CA GLY A 16 -28.90 -2.72 20.79
C GLY A 16 -27.41 -2.76 21.06
N GLY A 17 -26.71 -1.72 20.62
CA GLY A 17 -25.25 -1.71 20.53
C GLY A 17 -24.56 -2.10 21.83
N SER A 18 -23.63 -3.04 21.73
CA SER A 18 -22.82 -3.55 22.82
C SER A 18 -22.11 -2.41 23.56
N THR A 19 -22.10 -2.47 24.89
CA THR A 19 -21.16 -1.69 25.71
C THR A 19 -19.74 -2.07 25.34
N PRO A 20 -18.78 -1.14 25.36
CA PRO A 20 -17.38 -1.48 25.10
C PRO A 20 -16.87 -2.58 26.05
N GLY A 21 -15.94 -3.41 25.56
CA GLY A 21 -15.34 -4.50 26.35
C GLY A 21 -14.33 -4.00 27.40
N SER A 22 -13.70 -4.93 28.13
CA SER A 22 -12.62 -4.57 29.07
C SER A 22 -11.30 -4.22 28.37
N ALA A 23 -11.12 -4.68 27.13
CA ALA A 23 -9.95 -4.43 26.29
C ALA A 23 -10.36 -4.00 24.88
N PHE A 24 -9.44 -3.32 24.18
CA PHE A 24 -9.58 -3.01 22.76
C PHE A 24 -9.29 -4.27 21.94
N ARG A 25 -10.34 -4.91 21.41
CA ARG A 25 -10.25 -6.14 20.61
C ARG A 25 -10.17 -5.81 19.12
N LEU A 26 -9.04 -6.15 18.53
CA LEU A 26 -8.78 -6.01 17.09
C LEU A 26 -8.98 -7.36 16.39
N ALA A 27 -9.85 -7.39 15.39
CA ALA A 27 -9.97 -8.53 14.47
C ALA A 27 -9.26 -8.19 13.16
N ILE A 28 -8.27 -9.00 12.76
CA ILE A 28 -7.57 -8.86 11.48
C ILE A 28 -7.96 -10.04 10.59
N LEU A 29 -8.61 -9.74 9.48
CA LEU A 29 -8.99 -10.69 8.46
C LEU A 29 -8.03 -10.58 7.27
N GLY A 30 -7.44 -11.69 6.88
CA GLY A 30 -6.50 -11.76 5.76
C GLY A 30 -6.04 -13.20 5.54
N ASP A 31 -5.34 -13.46 4.45
CA ASP A 31 -4.80 -14.79 4.14
C ASP A 31 -3.41 -14.96 4.79
N PHE A 32 -3.37 -15.63 5.95
CA PHE A 32 -2.16 -15.85 6.73
C PHE A 32 -1.44 -17.14 6.36
N SER A 33 -2.15 -18.11 5.76
CA SER A 33 -1.59 -19.41 5.41
C SER A 33 -1.21 -19.56 3.93
N GLY A 34 -1.52 -18.57 3.07
CA GLY A 34 -1.29 -18.64 1.63
C GLY A 34 -2.33 -19.49 0.90
N ARG A 35 -3.55 -19.54 1.41
CA ARG A 35 -4.55 -20.50 0.97
C ARG A 35 -5.32 -20.13 -0.29
N ALA A 36 -5.45 -18.84 -0.60
CA ALA A 36 -5.95 -18.40 -1.90
C ALA A 36 -5.02 -18.85 -3.05
N ASN A 37 -3.70 -18.83 -2.83
CA ASN A 37 -2.72 -19.34 -3.79
C ASN A 37 -2.93 -20.83 -4.09
N ARG A 38 -3.37 -21.61 -3.09
CA ARG A 38 -3.69 -23.03 -3.23
C ARG A 38 -5.12 -23.30 -3.73
N GLY A 39 -5.90 -22.25 -4.00
CA GLY A 39 -7.29 -22.37 -4.48
C GLY A 39 -8.27 -22.82 -3.41
N GLU A 40 -7.93 -22.68 -2.13
CA GLU A 40 -8.84 -23.02 -1.05
C GLU A 40 -9.83 -21.89 -0.81
N LEU A 41 -11.12 -22.17 -0.99
CA LEU A 41 -12.20 -21.22 -0.79
C LEU A 41 -13.27 -21.85 0.11
N ALA A 42 -13.56 -21.22 1.24
CA ALA A 42 -14.65 -21.62 2.12
C ALA A 42 -15.62 -20.45 2.35
N ILE A 43 -16.91 -20.78 2.36
CA ILE A 43 -18.03 -19.86 2.58
C ILE A 43 -19.02 -20.51 3.55
N GLY A 44 -20.01 -19.76 4.04
CA GLY A 44 -21.10 -20.29 4.85
C GLY A 44 -20.61 -21.00 6.11
N ASP A 45 -21.05 -22.24 6.33
CA ASP A 45 -20.75 -23.00 7.55
C ASP A 45 -19.25 -23.30 7.72
N ASP A 46 -18.56 -23.59 6.61
CA ASP A 46 -17.13 -23.90 6.64
C ASP A 46 -16.32 -22.68 7.09
N LEU A 47 -16.66 -21.49 6.58
CA LEU A 47 -16.05 -20.23 7.03
C LEU A 47 -16.44 -19.89 8.48
N ALA A 48 -17.71 -20.07 8.85
CA ALA A 48 -18.21 -19.79 10.19
C ALA A 48 -17.56 -20.65 11.28
N SER A 49 -17.15 -21.87 10.93
CA SER A 49 -16.53 -22.82 11.87
C SER A 49 -15.09 -22.48 12.27
N ARG A 50 -14.45 -21.52 11.59
CA ARG A 50 -13.07 -21.13 11.88
C ARG A 50 -12.96 -20.48 13.26
N LYS A 51 -11.81 -20.72 13.89
CA LYS A 51 -11.49 -20.13 15.18
C LYS A 51 -10.49 -18.99 15.00
N PRO A 52 -10.72 -17.83 15.63
CA PRO A 52 -9.72 -16.79 15.66
C PRO A 52 -8.51 -17.25 16.46
N VAL A 53 -7.33 -16.87 16.00
CA VAL A 53 -6.07 -17.10 16.71
C VAL A 53 -5.69 -15.79 17.41
N ARG A 54 -5.57 -15.82 18.72
CA ARG A 54 -5.04 -14.67 19.47
C ARG A 54 -3.54 -14.58 19.22
N VAL A 55 -3.05 -13.37 19.02
CA VAL A 55 -1.62 -13.09 18.84
C VAL A 55 -1.22 -11.86 19.64
N ASP A 56 -0.01 -11.90 20.17
CA ASP A 56 0.74 -10.78 20.76
C ASP A 56 2.20 -10.87 20.27
N PHE A 57 3.04 -9.92 20.66
CA PHE A 57 4.41 -9.87 20.15
C PHE A 57 5.23 -11.12 20.54
N ASP A 58 4.99 -11.68 21.71
CA ASP A 58 5.74 -12.83 22.23
C ASP A 58 5.26 -14.17 21.65
N SER A 59 3.98 -14.27 21.25
CA SER A 59 3.40 -15.47 20.62
C SER A 59 3.42 -15.46 19.09
N LEU A 60 3.98 -14.41 18.47
CA LEU A 60 3.92 -14.22 17.01
C LEU A 60 4.53 -15.40 16.23
N ASP A 61 5.69 -15.91 16.67
CA ASP A 61 6.38 -17.01 15.99
C ASP A 61 5.62 -18.35 16.16
N ASP A 62 5.11 -18.65 17.35
CA ASP A 62 4.26 -19.82 17.60
C ASP A 62 2.97 -19.78 16.75
N VAL A 63 2.36 -18.59 16.64
CA VAL A 63 1.18 -18.38 15.81
C VAL A 63 1.53 -18.58 14.33
N PHE A 64 2.66 -18.06 13.87
CA PHE A 64 3.15 -18.28 12.51
C PHE A 64 3.27 -19.77 12.18
N GLU A 65 3.98 -20.52 13.02
CA GLU A 65 4.16 -21.97 12.85
C GLU A 65 2.80 -22.71 12.81
N SER A 66 1.86 -22.30 13.65
CA SER A 66 0.51 -22.90 13.71
C SER A 66 -0.31 -22.74 12.43
N PHE A 67 -0.08 -21.67 11.66
CA PHE A 67 -0.69 -21.48 10.34
C PHE A 67 -0.01 -22.30 9.24
N SER A 68 1.24 -22.73 9.48
CA SER A 68 2.08 -23.50 8.56
C SER A 68 2.00 -22.98 7.10
N PRO A 69 2.39 -21.71 6.85
CA PRO A 69 2.14 -21.06 5.56
C PRO A 69 2.83 -21.79 4.41
N LYS A 70 2.13 -21.88 3.27
CA LYS A 70 2.63 -22.56 2.07
C LYS A 70 2.20 -21.85 0.79
N LEU A 71 3.11 -21.77 -0.17
CA LEU A 71 2.85 -21.21 -1.49
C LEU A 71 3.36 -22.15 -2.60
N ARG A 72 2.66 -22.12 -3.73
CA ARG A 72 3.13 -22.65 -5.01
C ARG A 72 3.24 -21.48 -5.97
N VAL A 73 4.47 -21.08 -6.27
CA VAL A 73 4.77 -19.88 -7.07
C VAL A 73 5.18 -20.28 -8.47
N PRO A 74 4.47 -19.83 -9.52
CA PRO A 74 4.91 -20.03 -10.90
C PRO A 74 6.17 -19.18 -11.16
N ILE A 75 7.17 -19.80 -11.77
CA ILE A 75 8.45 -19.17 -12.11
C ILE A 75 8.82 -19.49 -13.56
N ALA A 76 9.86 -18.82 -14.06
CA ALA A 76 10.28 -18.89 -15.45
C ALA A 76 9.12 -18.62 -16.43
N GLY A 77 8.23 -17.68 -16.08
CA GLY A 77 7.00 -17.39 -16.82
C GLY A 77 5.97 -18.51 -16.79
N GLY A 78 5.85 -19.22 -15.67
CA GLY A 78 4.90 -20.31 -15.47
C GLY A 78 5.32 -21.66 -16.10
N ARG A 79 6.55 -21.77 -16.58
CA ARG A 79 7.10 -23.03 -17.11
C ARG A 79 7.56 -23.99 -16.02
N SER A 80 7.81 -23.47 -14.82
CA SER A 80 8.16 -24.25 -13.63
C SER A 80 7.39 -23.71 -12.43
N VAL A 81 7.37 -24.48 -11.35
CA VAL A 81 6.83 -24.07 -10.05
C VAL A 81 7.90 -24.20 -8.98
N VAL A 82 7.86 -23.30 -7.99
CA VAL A 82 8.56 -23.47 -6.71
C VAL A 82 7.52 -23.66 -5.63
N GLU A 83 7.67 -24.72 -4.85
CA GLU A 83 6.88 -24.95 -3.64
C GLU A 83 7.64 -24.39 -2.44
N LEU A 84 7.00 -23.50 -1.70
CA LEU A 84 7.56 -22.84 -0.53
C LEU A 84 6.73 -23.24 0.69
N ALA A 85 7.40 -23.82 1.68
CA ALA A 85 6.85 -24.03 3.00
C ALA A 85 7.66 -23.17 3.98
N PHE A 86 6.95 -22.43 4.83
CA PHE A 86 7.55 -21.53 5.80
C PHE A 86 7.36 -22.13 7.20
N GLU A 87 8.46 -22.45 7.86
CA GLU A 87 8.53 -22.95 9.23
C GLU A 87 8.75 -21.80 10.21
N SER A 88 9.52 -20.78 9.81
CA SER A 88 9.79 -19.57 10.58
C SER A 88 9.46 -18.32 9.78
N ARG A 89 9.29 -17.16 10.44
CA ARG A 89 9.18 -15.87 9.76
C ARG A 89 10.50 -15.44 9.10
N ASP A 90 11.62 -15.90 9.64
CA ASP A 90 12.94 -15.63 9.06
C ASP A 90 13.10 -16.29 7.69
N ASP A 91 12.23 -17.23 7.34
CA ASP A 91 12.17 -17.87 6.04
C ASP A 91 11.79 -16.93 4.89
N PHE A 92 11.32 -15.71 5.18
CA PHE A 92 11.15 -14.65 4.18
C PHE A 92 12.46 -13.90 3.88
N ASP A 93 13.49 -14.08 4.70
CA ASP A 93 14.81 -13.53 4.44
C ASP A 93 15.43 -14.18 3.21
N ILE A 94 16.00 -13.39 2.30
CA ILE A 94 16.59 -13.89 1.06
C ILE A 94 17.81 -14.78 1.34
N ASP A 95 18.57 -14.50 2.40
CA ASP A 95 19.74 -15.32 2.73
C ASP A 95 19.29 -16.72 3.21
N GLU A 96 18.31 -16.81 4.11
CA GLU A 96 17.71 -18.09 4.54
C GLU A 96 16.95 -18.79 3.40
N PHE A 97 16.40 -18.01 2.47
CA PHE A 97 15.72 -18.51 1.30
C PHE A 97 16.68 -19.12 0.27
N TYR A 98 17.87 -18.53 0.13
CA TYR A 98 18.92 -18.99 -0.78
C TYR A 98 19.28 -20.45 -0.50
N ASP A 99 19.43 -20.81 0.78
CA ASP A 99 19.85 -22.16 1.21
C ASP A 99 18.75 -23.23 1.05
N ARG A 100 17.49 -22.84 0.83
CA ARG A 100 16.35 -23.77 0.79
C ARG A 100 15.77 -23.99 -0.61
N VAL A 101 16.07 -23.12 -1.55
CA VAL A 101 15.49 -23.18 -2.90
C VAL A 101 16.52 -23.71 -3.89
N ASP A 102 16.37 -24.99 -4.25
CA ASP A 102 17.26 -25.73 -5.18
C ASP A 102 17.54 -24.96 -6.49
N MET A 103 16.54 -24.23 -7.01
CA MET A 103 16.68 -23.39 -8.20
C MET A 103 17.79 -22.35 -8.05
N ILE A 104 17.87 -21.67 -6.90
CA ILE A 104 18.84 -20.60 -6.66
C ILE A 104 20.25 -21.19 -6.61
N ASP A 105 20.40 -22.33 -5.94
CA ASP A 105 21.64 -23.09 -5.89
C ASP A 105 22.11 -23.58 -7.26
N ASP A 106 21.16 -24.01 -8.09
CA ASP A 106 21.42 -24.41 -9.47
C ASP A 106 21.95 -23.25 -10.30
N VAL A 107 21.34 -22.05 -10.19
CA VAL A 107 21.75 -20.85 -10.95
C VAL A 107 23.12 -20.38 -10.47
N ALA A 108 23.35 -20.31 -9.15
CA ALA A 108 24.65 -19.97 -8.60
C ALA A 108 25.75 -20.99 -8.96
N GLY A 109 25.37 -22.26 -9.12
CA GLY A 109 26.25 -23.31 -9.62
C GLY A 109 26.83 -23.03 -11.02
N ILE A 110 26.19 -22.19 -11.82
CA ILE A 110 26.69 -21.77 -13.14
C ILE A 110 28.01 -21.01 -12.99
N GLY A 111 28.13 -20.08 -12.05
CA GLY A 111 29.37 -19.33 -11.79
C GLY A 111 30.55 -20.27 -11.54
N ARG A 112 30.35 -21.27 -10.67
CA ARG A 112 31.36 -22.31 -10.37
C ARG A 112 31.73 -23.17 -11.59
N ARG A 113 30.81 -23.34 -12.55
CA ARG A 113 31.06 -24.08 -13.81
C ARG A 113 31.85 -23.22 -14.79
N ILE A 114 31.56 -21.93 -14.88
CA ILE A 114 32.32 -20.95 -15.67
C ILE A 114 33.77 -20.90 -15.18
N ASP A 115 33.98 -20.84 -13.85
CA ASP A 115 35.31 -20.85 -13.24
C ASP A 115 36.15 -22.08 -13.62
N ARG A 116 35.50 -23.25 -13.74
CA ARG A 116 36.18 -24.49 -14.11
C ARG A 116 36.54 -24.55 -15.60
N SER A 117 35.69 -24.04 -16.50
CA SER A 117 35.95 -24.11 -17.94
C SER A 117 35.06 -23.17 -18.75
N VAL A 118 35.63 -22.04 -19.17
CA VAL A 118 34.99 -21.06 -20.06
C VAL A 118 34.54 -21.71 -21.37
N GLU A 119 35.40 -22.52 -22.02
CA GLU A 119 35.04 -23.19 -23.29
C GLU A 119 33.80 -24.10 -23.19
N LYS A 120 33.67 -24.83 -22.08
CA LYS A 120 32.50 -25.70 -21.85
C LYS A 120 31.25 -24.89 -21.53
N ALA A 121 31.40 -23.79 -20.80
CA ALA A 121 30.32 -22.85 -20.52
C ALA A 121 29.79 -22.22 -21.81
N VAL A 122 30.68 -21.67 -22.65
CA VAL A 122 30.32 -21.13 -23.98
C VAL A 122 29.61 -22.18 -24.85
N LYS A 123 30.10 -23.42 -24.89
CA LYS A 123 29.44 -24.52 -25.63
C LYS A 123 28.07 -24.91 -25.06
N LEU A 124 27.85 -24.75 -23.76
CA LEU A 124 26.56 -25.00 -23.12
C LEU A 124 25.58 -23.88 -23.46
N PHE A 125 25.99 -22.64 -23.29
CA PHE A 125 25.16 -21.46 -23.53
C PHE A 125 24.80 -21.27 -25.00
N ASN A 126 25.71 -21.59 -25.93
CA ASN A 126 25.41 -21.59 -27.36
C ASN A 126 24.31 -22.59 -27.77
N LYS A 127 24.01 -23.58 -26.93
CA LYS A 127 22.90 -24.52 -27.17
C LYS A 127 21.57 -24.01 -26.63
N TRP A 128 21.60 -23.05 -25.71
CA TRP A 128 20.38 -22.53 -25.10
C TRP A 128 19.64 -21.64 -26.08
N SER A 129 18.34 -21.85 -26.14
CA SER A 129 17.41 -20.96 -26.81
C SER A 129 17.07 -19.80 -25.86
N VAL A 130 16.96 -18.57 -26.39
CA VAL A 130 16.31 -17.51 -25.58
C VAL A 130 14.85 -17.88 -25.61
N PRO A 131 14.24 -18.20 -24.47
CA PRO A 131 12.81 -18.38 -24.43
C PRO A 131 12.12 -17.07 -24.75
N ASP A 132 10.90 -17.14 -25.30
CA ASP A 132 10.04 -15.96 -25.47
C ASP A 132 9.95 -15.19 -24.14
N GLU A 133 9.86 -13.85 -24.22
CA GLU A 133 9.73 -13.00 -23.05
C GLU A 133 8.65 -13.57 -22.13
N THR A 134 9.07 -13.97 -20.93
CA THR A 134 8.16 -14.42 -19.90
C THR A 134 7.48 -13.18 -19.36
N PRO A 135 6.18 -12.96 -19.63
CA PRO A 135 5.51 -11.80 -19.09
C PRO A 135 5.57 -11.87 -17.56
N ARG A 136 6.01 -10.79 -16.91
CA ARG A 136 5.81 -10.64 -15.46
C ARG A 136 4.33 -10.82 -15.18
N SER A 137 3.99 -11.57 -14.12
CA SER A 137 2.61 -11.70 -13.69
C SER A 137 2.06 -10.29 -13.44
N LYS A 138 1.07 -9.88 -14.24
CA LYS A 138 0.32 -8.63 -14.03
C LYS A 138 -0.80 -8.84 -13.01
N ASP A 139 -1.02 -10.08 -12.61
CA ASP A 139 -2.15 -10.49 -11.80
C ASP A 139 -1.84 -10.25 -10.33
N ARG A 140 -2.62 -9.39 -9.68
CA ARG A 140 -2.52 -9.18 -8.23
C ARG A 140 -3.01 -10.43 -7.49
N SER A 141 -2.48 -10.67 -6.29
CA SER A 141 -2.87 -11.82 -5.48
C SER A 141 -4.35 -11.80 -5.08
N ARG A 142 -4.99 -12.96 -5.18
CA ARG A 142 -6.37 -13.19 -4.69
C ARG A 142 -6.46 -13.30 -3.16
N ALA A 143 -5.31 -13.38 -2.49
CA ALA A 143 -5.23 -13.25 -1.05
C ALA A 143 -5.69 -11.85 -0.59
N THR A 144 -5.37 -10.82 -1.36
CA THR A 144 -5.58 -9.41 -0.97
C THR A 144 -6.56 -8.67 -1.86
N ARG A 145 -6.62 -8.92 -3.17
CA ARG A 145 -7.48 -8.16 -4.08
C ARG A 145 -8.85 -8.80 -4.23
N ILE A 146 -9.89 -7.98 -4.09
CA ILE A 146 -11.26 -8.38 -4.43
C ILE A 146 -11.40 -8.45 -5.96
N PRO A 147 -11.91 -9.57 -6.53
CA PRO A 147 -12.09 -9.69 -7.97
C PRO A 147 -13.05 -8.63 -8.52
N VAL A 148 -12.61 -7.93 -9.57
CA VAL A 148 -13.47 -7.01 -10.32
C VAL A 148 -14.26 -7.83 -11.35
N VAL A 149 -15.57 -7.92 -11.14
CA VAL A 149 -16.51 -8.66 -12.01
C VAL A 149 -17.72 -7.80 -12.32
N ASP A 150 -18.49 -8.17 -13.34
CA ASP A 150 -19.64 -7.39 -13.80
C ASP A 150 -20.82 -7.42 -12.82
N ALA A 151 -21.07 -8.56 -12.17
CA ALA A 151 -22.19 -8.71 -11.24
C ALA A 151 -21.80 -9.43 -9.94
N ARG A 152 -22.51 -9.11 -8.85
CA ARG A 152 -22.35 -9.80 -7.56
C ARG A 152 -22.55 -11.32 -7.67
N SER A 153 -23.44 -11.79 -8.55
CA SER A 153 -23.65 -13.23 -8.77
C SER A 153 -22.39 -13.95 -9.25
N ASP A 154 -21.50 -13.25 -9.95
CA ASP A 154 -20.25 -13.83 -10.45
C ASP A 154 -19.28 -14.07 -9.29
N LEU A 155 -19.25 -13.15 -8.30
CA LEU A 155 -18.51 -13.38 -7.04
C LEU A 155 -19.06 -14.58 -6.27
N ALA A 156 -20.38 -14.73 -6.19
CA ALA A 156 -21.01 -15.87 -5.53
C ALA A 156 -20.69 -17.21 -6.23
N SER A 157 -20.26 -17.17 -7.49
CA SER A 157 -19.90 -18.35 -8.28
C SER A 157 -18.43 -18.75 -8.19
N LEU A 158 -17.60 -17.98 -7.49
CA LEU A 158 -16.17 -18.26 -7.31
C LEU A 158 -15.98 -19.62 -6.59
N GLN A 159 -15.00 -20.39 -7.08
CA GLN A 159 -14.71 -21.74 -6.58
C GLN A 159 -13.32 -21.90 -5.98
N GLY A 160 -12.48 -20.85 -6.02
CA GLY A 160 -11.07 -20.94 -5.64
C GLY A 160 -10.28 -21.68 -6.72
N THR A 161 -9.60 -20.92 -7.60
CA THR A 161 -8.65 -21.52 -8.55
C THR A 161 -7.26 -21.58 -7.90
N PRO A 162 -6.42 -22.59 -8.05
CA PRO A 162 -5.04 -22.47 -7.56
C PRO A 162 -4.22 -21.58 -8.51
N SER A 163 -3.27 -20.81 -7.98
CA SER A 163 -2.37 -19.97 -8.82
C SER A 163 -1.49 -20.82 -9.74
N VAL A 164 -1.26 -22.08 -9.36
CA VAL A 164 -0.57 -23.08 -10.17
C VAL A 164 -1.42 -24.34 -10.22
N PRO A 165 -1.65 -24.95 -11.41
CA PRO A 165 -2.34 -26.23 -11.52
C PRO A 165 -1.75 -27.32 -10.61
N ALA A 166 -2.59 -28.20 -10.08
CA ALA A 166 -2.16 -29.25 -9.14
C ALA A 166 -1.16 -30.25 -9.78
N ASP A 167 -1.21 -30.41 -11.10
CA ASP A 167 -0.36 -31.27 -11.92
C ASP A 167 0.87 -30.55 -12.50
N ALA A 168 1.06 -29.27 -12.21
CA ALA A 168 2.27 -28.56 -12.63
C ALA A 168 3.49 -29.10 -11.86
N GLU A 169 4.51 -29.53 -12.60
CA GLU A 169 5.76 -30.06 -12.05
C GLU A 169 6.88 -29.00 -12.13
N ALA A 170 7.82 -29.09 -11.19
CA ALA A 170 9.05 -28.32 -11.27
C ALA A 170 9.90 -28.81 -12.45
N LEU A 171 10.46 -27.89 -13.23
CA LEU A 171 11.42 -28.26 -14.26
C LEU A 171 12.69 -28.82 -13.62
N ASP A 172 13.28 -29.83 -14.27
CA ASP A 172 14.63 -30.26 -13.95
C ASP A 172 15.62 -29.07 -14.03
N THR A 173 16.69 -29.13 -13.24
CA THR A 173 17.77 -28.13 -13.19
C THR A 173 18.18 -27.62 -14.58
N GLY A 174 18.42 -28.51 -15.54
CA GLY A 174 18.92 -28.12 -16.87
C GLY A 174 17.97 -27.18 -17.64
N PRO A 175 16.73 -27.62 -17.93
CA PRO A 175 15.68 -26.78 -18.52
C PRO A 175 15.36 -25.53 -17.71
N LEU A 176 15.37 -25.60 -16.39
CA LEU A 176 15.14 -24.46 -15.50
C LEU A 176 16.23 -23.38 -15.67
N LEU A 177 17.50 -23.79 -15.68
CA LEU A 177 18.63 -22.90 -15.92
C LEU A 177 18.59 -22.25 -17.30
N GLU A 178 18.27 -23.03 -18.35
CA GLU A 178 18.04 -22.47 -19.68
C GLU A 178 16.91 -21.43 -19.63
N SER A 179 15.81 -21.74 -18.96
CA SER A 179 14.63 -20.89 -18.90
C SER A 179 14.89 -19.54 -18.21
N LEU A 180 15.71 -19.51 -17.16
CA LEU A 180 16.01 -18.34 -16.34
C LEU A 180 17.18 -17.52 -16.89
N CYS A 181 18.24 -18.21 -17.32
CA CYS A 181 19.54 -17.59 -17.55
C CYS A 181 19.81 -17.33 -19.03
N ALA A 182 19.16 -18.04 -19.97
CA ALA A 182 19.45 -17.87 -21.39
C ALA A 182 19.19 -16.44 -21.89
N ARG A 183 18.23 -15.72 -21.30
CA ARG A 183 17.94 -14.32 -21.65
C ARG A 183 19.09 -13.36 -21.36
N PHE A 184 19.84 -13.58 -20.29
CA PHE A 184 20.95 -12.71 -19.87
C PHE A 184 22.27 -13.07 -20.56
N MET A 185 22.34 -14.25 -21.17
CA MET A 185 23.56 -14.76 -21.80
C MET A 185 23.61 -14.59 -23.31
N LYS A 186 22.57 -14.06 -23.96
CA LYS A 186 22.41 -14.19 -25.43
C LYS A 186 22.49 -12.92 -26.27
N GLU A 187 22.84 -11.73 -25.75
CA GLU A 187 23.17 -10.60 -26.64
C GLU A 187 24.49 -9.87 -26.35
N PRO A 188 25.31 -9.59 -27.39
CA PRO A 188 25.46 -10.27 -28.67
C PRO A 188 26.69 -11.18 -28.66
N ALA A 189 26.61 -12.25 -29.46
CA ALA A 189 27.78 -12.76 -30.16
C ALA A 189 28.39 -11.62 -31.00
N ALA A 190 29.18 -10.76 -30.35
CA ALA A 190 30.19 -9.98 -31.02
C ALA A 190 31.16 -10.97 -31.70
N ALA A 191 31.96 -10.50 -32.65
CA ALA A 191 32.87 -11.32 -33.45
C ALA A 191 33.87 -12.18 -32.65
N ASP A 192 33.95 -11.97 -31.32
CA ASP A 192 34.80 -12.65 -30.37
C ASP A 192 33.98 -13.45 -29.31
N PRO A 193 34.50 -14.59 -28.84
CA PRO A 193 33.86 -15.36 -27.77
C PRO A 193 33.77 -14.54 -26.48
N PRO A 194 32.66 -14.63 -25.71
CA PRO A 194 32.49 -13.86 -24.48
C PRO A 194 33.59 -14.20 -23.46
N SER A 195 34.08 -13.18 -22.76
CA SER A 195 35.11 -13.36 -21.75
C SER A 195 34.57 -14.11 -20.52
N LYS A 196 35.47 -14.57 -19.65
CA LYS A 196 35.08 -15.17 -18.37
C LYS A 196 34.22 -14.21 -17.55
N ASP A 197 34.61 -12.93 -17.52
CA ASP A 197 33.98 -11.91 -16.70
C ASP A 197 32.58 -11.59 -17.23
N ASP A 198 32.38 -11.54 -18.56
CA ASP A 198 31.07 -11.38 -19.19
C ASP A 198 30.11 -12.51 -18.80
N LEU A 199 30.59 -13.76 -18.81
CA LEU A 199 29.78 -14.92 -18.43
C LEU A 199 29.44 -14.91 -16.93
N GLN A 200 30.36 -14.47 -16.08
CA GLN A 200 30.11 -14.34 -14.64
C GLN A 200 29.09 -13.24 -14.35
N ALA A 201 29.21 -12.08 -15.01
CA ALA A 201 28.23 -11.00 -14.90
C ALA A 201 26.84 -11.44 -15.35
N ALA A 202 26.75 -12.15 -16.48
CA ALA A 202 25.47 -12.68 -16.97
C ALA A 202 24.84 -13.71 -16.03
N ALA A 203 25.66 -14.56 -15.40
CA ALA A 203 25.18 -15.53 -14.40
C ALA A 203 24.67 -14.82 -13.11
N ALA A 204 25.37 -13.77 -12.67
CA ALA A 204 24.96 -12.97 -11.50
C ALA A 204 23.65 -12.21 -11.77
N GLU A 205 23.47 -11.66 -12.97
CA GLU A 205 22.20 -11.01 -13.34
C GLU A 205 21.06 -12.03 -13.47
N ALA A 206 21.34 -13.22 -14.00
CA ALA A 206 20.33 -14.28 -14.05
C ALA A 206 19.85 -14.71 -12.65
N LEU A 207 20.78 -14.80 -11.68
CA LEU A 207 20.44 -15.06 -10.29
C LEU A 207 19.58 -13.93 -9.70
N ASN A 208 20.01 -12.69 -9.87
CA ASN A 208 19.25 -11.51 -9.43
C ASN A 208 17.83 -11.50 -10.02
N ALA A 209 17.69 -11.74 -11.32
CA ALA A 209 16.39 -11.77 -11.97
C ALA A 209 15.49 -12.92 -11.50
N ALA A 210 16.05 -14.11 -11.29
CA ALA A 210 15.29 -15.25 -10.75
C ALA A 210 14.80 -14.98 -9.32
N THR A 211 15.64 -14.40 -8.47
CA THR A 211 15.25 -14.01 -7.11
C THR A 211 14.17 -12.92 -7.15
N ARG A 212 14.31 -11.88 -8.00
CA ARG A 212 13.27 -10.85 -8.19
C ARG A 212 11.95 -11.45 -8.65
N GLU A 213 11.96 -12.34 -9.64
CA GLU A 213 10.75 -13.00 -10.16
C GLU A 213 9.98 -13.72 -9.05
N LEU A 214 10.69 -14.31 -8.09
CA LEU A 214 10.13 -15.06 -6.97
C LEU A 214 9.62 -14.17 -5.84
N ILE A 215 10.45 -13.26 -5.32
CA ILE A 215 10.08 -12.39 -4.19
C ILE A 215 9.09 -11.28 -4.61
N HIS A 216 9.05 -10.91 -5.88
CA HIS A 216 8.06 -9.97 -6.44
C HIS A 216 6.81 -10.68 -6.95
N HIS A 217 6.71 -12.01 -6.80
CA HIS A 217 5.48 -12.70 -7.13
C HIS A 217 4.35 -12.18 -6.22
N PRO A 218 3.18 -11.80 -6.76
CA PRO A 218 2.13 -11.15 -5.97
C PRO A 218 1.64 -11.99 -4.78
N ASP A 219 1.56 -13.32 -4.92
CA ASP A 219 1.21 -14.20 -3.79
C ASP A 219 2.31 -14.27 -2.71
N PHE A 220 3.59 -14.17 -3.11
CA PHE A 220 4.70 -14.12 -2.16
C PHE A 220 4.66 -12.81 -1.37
N GLN A 221 4.57 -11.67 -2.06
CA GLN A 221 4.45 -10.34 -1.41
C GLN A 221 3.18 -10.23 -0.55
N ALA A 222 2.07 -10.85 -0.97
CA ALA A 222 0.86 -10.89 -0.15
C ALA A 222 1.13 -11.60 1.18
N LEU A 223 1.78 -12.76 1.17
CA LEU A 223 2.08 -13.53 2.38
C LEU A 223 3.17 -12.87 3.24
N GLU A 224 4.30 -12.48 2.65
CA GLU A 224 5.38 -11.78 3.35
C GLU A 224 4.85 -10.48 3.97
N GLY A 225 4.07 -9.72 3.20
CA GLY A 225 3.54 -8.43 3.63
C GLY A 225 2.56 -8.52 4.79
N ILE A 226 1.71 -9.56 4.87
CA ILE A 226 0.75 -9.69 5.99
C ILE A 226 1.45 -10.01 7.31
N TRP A 227 2.51 -10.81 7.25
CA TRP A 227 3.28 -11.17 8.44
C TRP A 227 4.21 -10.02 8.87
N GLY A 228 4.86 -9.35 7.92
CA GLY A 228 5.68 -8.17 8.20
C GLY A 228 4.86 -7.00 8.75
N GLU A 229 3.68 -6.71 8.20
CA GLU A 229 2.82 -5.64 8.71
C GLU A 229 2.20 -5.99 10.08
N LEU A 230 1.94 -7.27 10.36
CA LEU A 230 1.47 -7.74 11.67
C LEU A 230 2.54 -7.51 12.74
N GLU A 231 3.79 -7.89 12.47
CA GLU A 231 4.91 -7.60 13.37
C GLU A 231 5.04 -6.09 13.60
N TRP A 232 5.01 -5.31 12.51
CA TRP A 232 5.07 -3.85 12.56
C TRP A 232 3.96 -3.23 13.44
N LEU A 233 2.75 -3.80 13.37
CA LEU A 233 1.60 -3.38 14.16
C LEU A 233 1.77 -3.75 15.64
N LEU A 234 2.08 -5.02 15.93
CA LEU A 234 2.21 -5.54 17.31
C LEU A 234 3.25 -4.75 18.11
N ARG A 235 4.41 -4.43 17.51
CA ARG A 235 5.43 -3.58 18.13
C ARG A 235 4.91 -2.22 18.62
N ARG A 236 3.86 -1.70 17.98
CA ARG A 236 3.25 -0.40 18.30
C ARG A 236 2.09 -0.52 19.28
N VAL A 237 1.23 -1.52 19.11
CA VAL A 237 -0.06 -1.60 19.82
C VAL A 237 -0.07 -2.56 21.00
N ASP A 238 0.88 -3.51 21.06
CA ASP A 238 0.95 -4.47 22.15
C ASP A 238 1.48 -3.80 23.42
N LYS A 239 0.55 -3.49 24.32
CA LYS A 239 0.79 -2.82 25.61
C LYS A 239 0.10 -3.59 26.75
N GLY A 240 0.27 -4.91 26.75
CA GLY A 240 -0.30 -5.81 27.75
C GLY A 240 -1.82 -5.95 27.62
N MET A 241 -2.53 -6.00 28.74
CA MET A 241 -3.95 -6.41 28.77
C MET A 241 -4.95 -5.43 28.10
N LYS A 242 -4.51 -4.23 27.70
CA LYS A 242 -5.40 -3.19 27.15
C LYS A 242 -5.83 -3.43 25.70
N VAL A 243 -5.00 -4.13 24.92
CA VAL A 243 -5.25 -4.41 23.50
C VAL A 243 -5.12 -5.92 23.29
N LYS A 244 -6.05 -6.52 22.57
CA LYS A 244 -6.01 -7.94 22.21
C LYS A 244 -6.16 -8.06 20.70
N VAL A 245 -5.20 -8.68 20.02
CA VAL A 245 -5.23 -8.88 18.57
C VAL A 245 -5.64 -10.32 18.25
N PHE A 246 -6.54 -10.48 17.29
CA PHE A 246 -7.06 -11.76 16.83
C PHE A 246 -6.98 -11.85 15.31
N LEU A 247 -6.42 -12.95 14.82
CA LEU A 247 -6.25 -13.24 13.40
C LEU A 247 -7.36 -14.17 12.91
N PHE A 248 -7.90 -13.87 11.74
CA PHE A 248 -8.83 -14.69 10.99
C PHE A 248 -8.24 -14.96 9.61
N ASP A 249 -7.86 -16.21 9.36
CA ASP A 249 -7.33 -16.65 8.08
C ASP A 249 -8.45 -16.76 7.05
N VAL A 250 -8.68 -15.67 6.31
CA VAL A 250 -9.76 -15.47 5.35
C VAL A 250 -9.25 -14.61 4.20
N SER A 251 -9.24 -15.16 2.99
CA SER A 251 -8.77 -14.47 1.79
C SER A 251 -9.77 -13.46 1.24
N ALA A 252 -9.30 -12.55 0.39
CA ALA A 252 -10.16 -11.60 -0.31
C ALA A 252 -11.23 -12.32 -1.18
N GLU A 253 -10.83 -13.40 -1.85
CA GLU A 253 -11.74 -14.22 -2.68
C GLU A 253 -12.89 -14.82 -1.86
N GLU A 254 -12.61 -15.28 -0.63
CA GLU A 254 -13.64 -15.83 0.26
C GLU A 254 -14.61 -14.79 0.78
N ILE A 255 -14.12 -13.61 1.22
CA ILE A 255 -15.05 -12.59 1.69
C ILE A 255 -15.93 -12.10 0.55
N ALA A 256 -15.41 -12.06 -0.69
CA ALA A 256 -16.16 -11.69 -1.87
C ALA A 256 -17.25 -12.73 -2.18
N ALA A 257 -16.88 -14.02 -2.19
CA ALA A 257 -17.81 -15.11 -2.45
C ALA A 257 -18.88 -15.26 -1.36
N ASP A 258 -18.49 -15.26 -0.09
CA ASP A 258 -19.38 -15.45 1.06
C ASP A 258 -20.39 -14.32 1.20
N LEU A 259 -19.92 -13.07 1.13
CA LEU A 259 -20.82 -11.91 1.19
C LEU A 259 -21.70 -11.79 -0.05
N ALA A 260 -21.32 -12.37 -1.19
CA ALA A 260 -22.14 -12.36 -2.38
C ALA A 260 -23.23 -13.45 -2.37
N ALA A 261 -23.02 -14.56 -1.66
CA ALA A 261 -23.79 -15.79 -1.75
C ALA A 261 -25.28 -15.67 -1.36
N THR A 262 -25.61 -14.79 -0.42
CA THR A 262 -26.98 -14.63 0.12
C THR A 262 -27.31 -13.17 0.39
N ASP A 263 -28.59 -12.80 0.36
CA ASP A 263 -29.03 -11.46 0.75
C ASP A 263 -29.25 -11.31 2.26
N ASP A 264 -29.57 -12.39 2.98
CA ASP A 264 -29.62 -12.35 4.44
C ASP A 264 -28.21 -12.47 5.00
N LEU A 265 -27.69 -11.36 5.54
CA LEU A 265 -26.33 -11.30 6.06
C LEU A 265 -26.15 -12.23 7.26
N GLN A 266 -27.22 -12.64 7.97
CA GLN A 266 -27.11 -13.56 9.10
C GLN A 266 -26.68 -14.98 8.69
N GLU A 267 -26.95 -15.36 7.45
CA GLU A 267 -26.60 -16.67 6.89
C GLU A 267 -25.15 -16.72 6.36
N THR A 268 -24.53 -15.55 6.14
CA THR A 268 -23.13 -15.48 5.68
C THR A 268 -22.18 -16.10 6.72
N GLY A 269 -21.15 -16.77 6.24
CA GLY A 269 -20.12 -17.36 7.09
C GLY A 269 -19.36 -16.28 7.87
N LEU A 270 -19.05 -15.14 7.24
CA LEU A 270 -18.36 -14.02 7.86
C LEU A 270 -19.14 -13.42 9.03
N TYR A 271 -20.45 -13.21 8.88
CA TYR A 271 -21.28 -12.71 9.99
C TYR A 271 -21.26 -13.67 11.17
N ARG A 272 -21.51 -14.96 10.92
CA ARG A 272 -21.53 -15.98 11.99
C ARG A 272 -20.17 -16.14 12.64
N LEU A 273 -19.09 -16.13 11.85
CA LEU A 273 -17.71 -16.13 12.36
C LEU A 273 -17.47 -14.97 13.34
N LEU A 274 -17.82 -13.74 12.95
CA LEU A 274 -17.58 -12.57 13.81
C LEU A 274 -18.49 -12.53 15.03
N VAL A 275 -19.78 -12.85 14.87
CA VAL A 275 -20.78 -12.80 15.95
C VAL A 275 -20.58 -13.93 16.95
N SER A 276 -20.41 -15.18 16.53
CA SER A 276 -20.20 -16.32 17.43
C SER A 276 -18.95 -16.12 18.30
N ASN A 277 -17.90 -15.50 17.76
CA ASN A 277 -16.69 -15.19 18.53
C ASN A 277 -16.81 -14.00 19.50
N THR A 278 -17.93 -13.26 19.45
CA THR A 278 -18.32 -12.31 20.51
C THR A 278 -19.30 -12.92 21.50
N ALA A 279 -20.22 -13.77 21.04
CA ALA A 279 -21.30 -14.32 21.87
C ALA A 279 -20.88 -15.58 22.66
N GLU A 280 -20.02 -16.41 22.08
CA GLU A 280 -19.63 -17.75 22.60
C GLU A 280 -18.12 -17.88 22.88
N GLY A 281 -17.33 -16.84 22.57
CA GLY A 281 -15.88 -16.84 22.82
C GLY A 281 -15.53 -16.91 24.30
N VAL A 282 -14.31 -17.37 24.62
CA VAL A 282 -13.80 -17.61 26.00
C VAL A 282 -13.98 -16.38 26.92
N ASP A 283 -13.96 -15.17 26.36
CA ASP A 283 -14.13 -13.92 27.11
C ASP A 283 -15.51 -13.23 26.87
N GLY A 284 -16.28 -13.62 25.85
CA GLY A 284 -17.60 -13.03 25.54
C GLY A 284 -17.62 -11.52 25.23
N GLU A 285 -16.47 -10.93 24.84
CA GLU A 285 -16.32 -9.49 24.68
C GLU A 285 -16.63 -9.00 23.25
N PRO A 286 -17.10 -7.76 23.04
CA PRO A 286 -17.33 -7.22 21.70
C PRO A 286 -16.03 -6.88 20.96
N TRP A 287 -16.08 -6.93 19.63
CA TRP A 287 -15.03 -6.37 18.78
C TRP A 287 -14.99 -4.84 18.90
N SER A 288 -13.79 -4.27 18.92
CA SER A 288 -13.60 -2.81 18.94
C SER A 288 -13.37 -2.26 17.54
N MET A 289 -12.72 -3.04 16.68
CA MET A 289 -12.42 -2.69 15.30
C MET A 289 -12.11 -3.94 14.49
N LEU A 290 -12.49 -3.92 13.22
CA LEU A 290 -12.21 -4.95 12.23
C LEU A 290 -11.26 -4.38 11.18
N ILE A 291 -10.24 -5.13 10.80
CA ILE A 291 -9.33 -4.81 9.70
C ILE A 291 -9.49 -5.91 8.66
N GLY A 292 -9.90 -5.56 7.45
CA GLY A 292 -9.76 -6.43 6.29
C GLY A 292 -8.49 -6.06 5.56
N ARG A 293 -7.52 -6.97 5.50
CA ARG A 293 -6.31 -6.81 4.67
C ARG A 293 -6.63 -7.10 3.20
N TYR A 294 -7.57 -6.33 2.69
CA TYR A 294 -8.10 -6.43 1.35
C TYR A 294 -7.95 -5.09 0.63
N GLU A 295 -7.80 -5.17 -0.69
CA GLU A 295 -7.81 -4.01 -1.56
C GLU A 295 -9.09 -4.03 -2.40
N PHE A 296 -9.91 -3.01 -2.20
CA PHE A 296 -11.08 -2.74 -3.02
C PHE A 296 -10.71 -1.81 -4.19
N ASP A 297 -11.45 -1.91 -5.29
CA ASP A 297 -11.41 -0.97 -6.40
C ASP A 297 -12.61 -0.03 -6.35
N TYR A 298 -12.51 1.11 -7.04
CA TYR A 298 -13.62 2.05 -7.20
C TYR A 298 -14.65 1.52 -8.21
N HIS A 299 -15.36 0.45 -7.83
CA HIS A 299 -16.21 -0.37 -8.69
C HIS A 299 -17.59 -0.68 -8.04
N PRO A 300 -18.72 -0.69 -8.78
CA PRO A 300 -20.06 -0.89 -8.20
C PRO A 300 -20.22 -2.17 -7.37
N VAL A 301 -19.73 -3.31 -7.87
CA VAL A 301 -19.79 -4.59 -7.13
C VAL A 301 -19.02 -4.52 -5.81
N HIS A 302 -17.91 -3.77 -5.77
CA HIS A 302 -17.15 -3.57 -4.54
C HIS A 302 -17.91 -2.66 -3.57
N PHE A 303 -18.68 -1.69 -4.09
CA PHE A 303 -19.55 -0.85 -3.25
C PHE A 303 -20.65 -1.66 -2.59
N GLU A 304 -21.21 -2.67 -3.27
CA GLU A 304 -22.17 -3.61 -2.68
C GLU A 304 -21.54 -4.37 -1.50
N LEU A 305 -20.37 -4.98 -1.71
CA LEU A 305 -19.65 -5.71 -0.66
C LEU A 305 -19.30 -4.81 0.53
N LEU A 306 -18.82 -3.59 0.26
CA LEU A 306 -18.53 -2.60 1.29
C LEU A 306 -19.77 -2.25 2.10
N GLY A 307 -20.92 -2.03 1.45
CA GLY A 307 -22.17 -1.76 2.16
C GLY A 307 -22.65 -2.94 2.99
N ARG A 308 -22.43 -4.18 2.52
CA ARG A 308 -22.73 -5.41 3.27
C ARG A 308 -21.86 -5.56 4.51
N VAL A 309 -20.53 -5.44 4.38
CA VAL A 309 -19.63 -5.51 5.56
C VAL A 309 -19.81 -4.31 6.49
N GLY A 310 -20.17 -3.14 5.97
CA GLY A 310 -20.51 -1.97 6.77
C GLY A 310 -21.73 -2.21 7.67
N LYS A 311 -22.75 -2.91 7.17
CA LYS A 311 -23.92 -3.33 7.97
C LYS A 311 -23.53 -4.32 9.07
N ILE A 312 -22.61 -5.25 8.79
CA ILE A 312 -22.04 -6.14 9.81
C ILE A 312 -21.28 -5.33 10.87
N GLY A 313 -20.45 -4.38 10.45
CA GLY A 313 -19.71 -3.48 11.36
C GLY A 313 -20.64 -2.63 12.23
N GLU A 314 -21.72 -2.08 11.67
CA GLU A 314 -22.76 -1.37 12.42
C GLU A 314 -23.42 -2.26 13.47
N ARG A 315 -23.77 -3.50 13.11
CA ARG A 315 -24.37 -4.48 14.03
C ARG A 315 -23.44 -4.82 15.19
N LEU A 316 -22.16 -4.97 14.91
CA LEU A 316 -21.11 -5.25 15.92
C LEU A 316 -20.69 -3.99 16.70
N ASN A 317 -21.09 -2.80 16.25
CA ASN A 317 -20.56 -1.52 16.71
C ASN A 317 -19.02 -1.44 16.61
N ALA A 318 -18.46 -2.02 15.55
CA ALA A 318 -17.02 -2.08 15.27
C ALA A 318 -16.77 -1.66 13.81
N PRO A 319 -15.97 -0.61 13.56
CA PRO A 319 -15.70 -0.19 12.19
C PRO A 319 -14.86 -1.21 11.46
N PHE A 320 -15.11 -1.35 10.16
CA PHE A 320 -14.30 -2.13 9.23
C PHE A 320 -13.38 -1.20 8.43
N LEU A 321 -12.08 -1.40 8.62
CA LEU A 321 -11.01 -0.69 7.93
C LEU A 321 -10.46 -1.58 6.82
N SER A 322 -10.28 -1.03 5.62
CA SER A 322 -9.67 -1.76 4.50
C SER A 322 -8.95 -0.80 3.53
N ALA A 323 -8.30 -1.34 2.51
CA ALA A 323 -7.59 -0.55 1.51
C ALA A 323 -8.47 -0.30 0.28
N ILE A 324 -8.19 0.80 -0.42
CA ILE A 324 -8.71 1.05 -1.76
C ILE A 324 -7.54 1.38 -2.69
N ASN A 325 -7.62 0.89 -3.93
CA ASN A 325 -6.50 0.94 -4.88
C ASN A 325 -5.98 2.37 -5.12
N ALA A 326 -4.65 2.55 -5.04
CA ALA A 326 -3.97 3.83 -5.17
C ALA A 326 -4.15 4.55 -6.51
N ARG A 327 -4.71 3.88 -7.52
CA ARG A 327 -5.09 4.47 -8.81
C ARG A 327 -6.07 5.64 -8.65
N LEU A 328 -6.87 5.65 -7.58
CA LEU A 328 -7.76 6.77 -7.30
C LEU A 328 -7.02 8.09 -7.05
N LEU A 329 -5.73 8.04 -6.72
CA LEU A 329 -4.88 9.21 -6.51
C LEU A 329 -4.20 9.70 -7.79
N ASP A 330 -4.37 9.01 -8.92
CA ASP A 330 -3.82 9.47 -10.20
C ASP A 330 -4.51 10.73 -10.69
N GLU A 331 -3.78 11.60 -11.39
CA GLU A 331 -4.32 12.84 -11.95
C GLU A 331 -5.39 12.58 -13.04
N ASP A 332 -5.31 11.42 -13.70
CA ASP A 332 -6.27 10.99 -14.72
C ASP A 332 -7.51 10.32 -14.11
N PHE A 333 -7.50 9.98 -12.81
CA PHE A 333 -8.66 9.43 -12.13
C PHE A 333 -9.78 10.46 -12.14
N LYS A 334 -10.72 10.22 -13.04
CA LYS A 334 -11.84 11.09 -13.31
C LYS A 334 -13.09 10.35 -12.92
N ASN A 335 -13.67 10.74 -11.79
CA ASN A 335 -15.04 10.36 -11.41
C ASN A 335 -16.06 11.06 -12.34
N LYS A 336 -15.93 10.84 -13.64
CA LYS A 336 -16.71 11.46 -14.71
C LYS A 336 -17.92 10.60 -15.11
N ASP A 337 -17.93 9.35 -14.66
CA ASP A 337 -19.07 8.48 -14.84
C ASP A 337 -20.11 8.82 -13.76
N GLU A 338 -21.20 9.45 -14.20
CA GLU A 338 -22.30 9.84 -13.32
C GLU A 338 -22.97 8.62 -12.66
N GLU A 339 -23.03 7.47 -13.33
CA GLU A 339 -23.63 6.24 -12.78
C GLU A 339 -22.72 5.66 -11.69
N LEU A 340 -21.41 5.64 -11.92
CA LEU A 340 -20.43 5.20 -10.91
C LEU A 340 -20.42 6.12 -9.69
N ALA A 341 -20.47 7.44 -9.91
CA ALA A 341 -20.58 8.42 -8.84
C ALA A 341 -21.89 8.27 -8.06
N ALA A 342 -23.01 7.99 -8.74
CA ALA A 342 -24.29 7.72 -8.11
C ALA A 342 -24.24 6.46 -7.24
N ALA A 343 -23.65 5.36 -7.74
CA ALA A 343 -23.46 4.12 -6.99
C ALA A 343 -22.59 4.35 -5.73
N TRP A 344 -21.47 5.07 -5.87
CA TRP A 344 -20.65 5.45 -4.72
C TRP A 344 -21.43 6.26 -3.68
N ASN A 345 -22.22 7.23 -4.14
CA ASN A 345 -23.03 8.07 -3.25
C ASN A 345 -24.17 7.27 -2.58
N GLN A 346 -24.75 6.26 -3.25
CA GLN A 346 -25.70 5.33 -2.64
C GLN A 346 -25.06 4.61 -1.44
N LEU A 347 -23.85 4.04 -1.61
CA LEU A 347 -23.10 3.44 -0.48
C LEU A 347 -22.89 4.46 0.65
N ARG A 348 -22.41 5.65 0.33
CA ARG A 348 -22.10 6.69 1.33
C ARG A 348 -23.33 7.27 2.02
N SER A 349 -24.52 7.08 1.46
CA SER A 349 -25.78 7.49 2.07
C SER A 349 -26.24 6.54 3.19
N LEU A 350 -25.72 5.31 3.21
CA LEU A 350 -26.04 4.34 4.26
C LEU A 350 -25.58 4.84 5.62
N ARG A 351 -26.40 4.60 6.65
CA ARG A 351 -25.98 4.79 8.04
C ARG A 351 -24.78 3.89 8.38
N ALA A 352 -24.80 2.65 7.88
CA ALA A 352 -23.71 1.69 7.97
C ALA A 352 -22.36 2.21 7.43
N ALA A 353 -22.35 3.19 6.51
CA ALA A 353 -21.11 3.79 6.00
C ALA A 353 -20.32 4.54 7.07
N SER A 354 -20.94 4.89 8.22
CA SER A 354 -20.22 5.44 9.39
C SER A 354 -19.24 4.44 10.02
N TYR A 355 -19.41 3.15 9.75
CA TYR A 355 -18.57 2.07 10.23
C TYR A 355 -17.60 1.55 9.15
N LEU A 356 -17.44 2.28 8.03
CA LEU A 356 -16.52 1.93 6.96
C LEU A 356 -15.43 2.99 6.85
N ALA A 357 -14.17 2.57 6.83
CA ALA A 357 -13.03 3.43 6.54
C ALA A 357 -12.14 2.77 5.48
N LEU A 358 -11.88 3.49 4.39
CA LEU A 358 -10.98 3.04 3.34
C LEU A 358 -9.78 3.96 3.27
N ALA A 359 -8.59 3.38 3.20
CA ALA A 359 -7.33 4.11 3.19
C ALA A 359 -6.48 3.78 1.96
N THR A 360 -5.64 4.73 1.55
CA THR A 360 -4.73 4.59 0.41
C THR A 360 -3.61 5.64 0.50
N PRO A 361 -2.40 5.42 -0.06
CA PRO A 361 -1.88 4.17 -0.63
C PRO A 361 -1.08 3.36 0.42
N GLY A 362 -0.48 2.23 0.04
CA GLY A 362 0.30 1.39 0.97
C GLY A 362 1.52 2.09 1.59
N PHE A 363 2.06 1.51 2.65
CA PHE A 363 3.29 1.98 3.32
C PHE A 363 4.40 0.94 3.26
N LEU A 364 5.67 1.35 3.26
CA LEU A 364 6.80 0.42 3.16
C LEU A 364 6.94 -0.40 4.46
N VAL A 365 6.94 -1.73 4.33
CA VAL A 365 7.06 -2.66 5.48
C VAL A 365 8.48 -3.16 5.65
N ARG A 366 9.15 -3.49 4.55
CA ARG A 366 10.53 -3.99 4.52
C ARG A 366 11.39 -3.10 3.62
N MET A 367 12.63 -2.83 4.04
CA MET A 367 13.61 -2.16 3.20
C MET A 367 13.97 -3.06 2.01
N PRO A 368 14.01 -2.53 0.77
CA PRO A 368 14.51 -3.28 -0.37
C PRO A 368 15.93 -3.81 -0.11
N TYR A 369 16.25 -5.00 -0.63
CA TYR A 369 17.61 -5.50 -0.59
C TYR A 369 18.51 -4.75 -1.59
N GLY A 370 19.77 -4.51 -1.21
CA GLY A 370 20.73 -3.79 -2.04
C GLY A 370 21.66 -2.88 -1.25
N GLU A 371 22.54 -2.17 -1.95
CA GLU A 371 23.59 -1.32 -1.36
C GLU A 371 23.01 -0.22 -0.44
N ASN A 372 21.88 0.37 -0.83
CA ASN A 372 21.20 1.44 -0.09
C ASN A 372 20.11 0.93 0.87
N GLY A 373 20.03 -0.39 1.06
CA GLY A 373 18.95 -1.04 1.79
C GLY A 373 19.46 -2.16 2.69
N LYS A 374 18.79 -3.32 2.62
CA LYS A 374 19.20 -4.50 3.37
C LYS A 374 20.27 -5.26 2.58
N SER A 375 21.48 -5.41 3.14
CA SER A 375 22.53 -6.22 2.53
C SER A 375 22.18 -7.70 2.59
N THR A 376 22.69 -8.45 1.62
CA THR A 376 22.66 -9.92 1.56
C THR A 376 24.06 -10.50 1.77
N GLU A 377 24.15 -11.71 2.31
CA GLU A 377 25.43 -12.38 2.58
C GLU A 377 25.87 -13.32 1.45
N HIS A 378 24.92 -14.04 0.83
CA HIS A 378 25.25 -15.14 -0.11
C HIS A 378 25.66 -14.64 -1.50
N PHE A 379 25.08 -13.53 -1.96
CA PHE A 379 25.37 -12.93 -3.26
C PHE A 379 25.01 -11.44 -3.27
N ASN A 380 25.57 -10.67 -4.19
CA ASN A 380 25.20 -9.26 -4.34
C ASN A 380 23.83 -9.15 -5.03
N PHE A 381 22.79 -8.92 -4.22
CA PHE A 381 21.41 -8.82 -4.69
C PHE A 381 20.93 -7.38 -4.67
N GLU A 382 20.46 -6.87 -5.80
CA GLU A 382 19.83 -5.55 -5.90
C GLU A 382 18.34 -5.72 -6.24
N GLU A 383 17.46 -5.49 -5.27
CA GLU A 383 16.01 -5.68 -5.42
C GLU A 383 15.34 -4.53 -6.17
N PHE A 384 15.75 -3.29 -5.89
CA PHE A 384 15.04 -2.10 -6.34
C PHE A 384 15.47 -1.64 -7.73
N HIS A 385 14.50 -1.39 -8.61
CA HIS A 385 14.71 -0.84 -9.95
C HIS A 385 13.56 0.09 -10.32
N LEU A 386 13.86 1.22 -10.96
CA LEU A 386 12.84 2.22 -11.33
C LEU A 386 11.75 1.63 -12.23
N ASP A 387 12.11 0.83 -13.23
CA ASP A 387 11.16 0.18 -14.15
C ASP A 387 10.26 -0.86 -13.46
N GLY A 388 10.65 -1.32 -12.27
CA GLY A 388 9.88 -2.23 -11.43
C GLY A 388 9.03 -1.53 -10.36
N PHE A 389 9.21 -0.23 -10.16
CA PHE A 389 8.51 0.52 -9.12
C PHE A 389 7.03 0.74 -9.51
N PRO A 390 6.05 0.59 -8.58
CA PRO A 390 6.21 0.27 -7.16
C PRO A 390 6.27 -1.23 -6.83
N GLY A 391 6.14 -2.13 -7.81
CA GLY A 391 6.09 -3.59 -7.61
C GLY A 391 7.35 -4.21 -7.00
N CYS A 392 8.49 -3.50 -7.02
CA CYS A 392 9.75 -3.95 -6.42
C CYS A 392 9.88 -3.68 -4.91
N CYS A 393 8.82 -3.19 -4.24
CA CYS A 393 8.82 -2.90 -2.81
C CYS A 393 7.73 -3.73 -2.10
N LEU A 394 7.98 -4.06 -0.83
CA LEU A 394 7.01 -4.73 0.02
C LEU A 394 6.09 -3.73 0.72
N TRP A 395 4.85 -3.63 0.25
CA TRP A 395 3.85 -2.71 0.77
C TRP A 395 2.94 -3.37 1.82
N GLY A 396 2.74 -2.67 2.93
CA GLY A 396 1.76 -2.97 3.94
C GLY A 396 0.43 -2.28 3.68
N SER A 397 -0.64 -2.86 4.20
CA SER A 397 -1.99 -2.35 4.05
C SER A 397 -2.17 -0.99 4.75
N PRO A 398 -2.66 0.04 4.06
CA PRO A 398 -2.96 1.33 4.70
C PRO A 398 -4.03 1.22 5.79
N ALA A 399 -4.85 0.16 5.78
CA ALA A 399 -5.81 -0.13 6.84
C ALA A 399 -5.12 -0.45 8.17
N VAL A 400 -4.03 -1.20 8.15
CA VAL A 400 -3.23 -1.55 9.34
C VAL A 400 -2.55 -0.31 9.92
N PHE A 401 -2.03 0.56 9.05
CA PHE A 401 -1.49 1.86 9.47
C PHE A 401 -2.55 2.72 10.16
N THR A 402 -3.72 2.83 9.54
CA THR A 402 -4.88 3.58 10.05
C THR A 402 -5.32 3.03 11.40
N ALA A 403 -5.37 1.71 11.55
CA ALA A 403 -5.68 1.05 12.80
C ALA A 403 -4.67 1.35 13.91
N ALA A 404 -3.38 1.37 13.60
CA ALA A 404 -2.32 1.69 14.57
C ALA A 404 -2.51 3.11 15.17
N LEU A 405 -2.96 4.09 14.37
CA LEU A 405 -3.28 5.43 14.87
C LEU A 405 -4.51 5.45 15.79
N VAL A 406 -5.58 4.72 15.43
CA VAL A 406 -6.79 4.63 16.26
C VAL A 406 -6.46 3.98 17.60
N VAL A 407 -5.74 2.86 17.59
CA VAL A 407 -5.32 2.16 18.82
C VAL A 407 -4.35 3.01 19.63
N GLY A 408 -3.42 3.71 18.97
CA GLY A 408 -2.51 4.65 19.64
C GLY A 408 -3.26 5.78 20.35
N SER A 409 -4.34 6.29 19.76
CA SER A 409 -5.21 7.31 20.36
C SER A 409 -5.92 6.76 21.61
N PHE A 410 -6.49 5.55 21.52
CA PHE A 410 -7.09 4.86 22.67
C PHE A 410 -6.08 4.64 23.80
N LEU A 411 -4.87 4.15 23.49
CA LEU A 411 -3.82 3.88 24.47
C LEU A 411 -3.36 5.17 25.17
N LYS A 412 -3.26 6.26 24.42
CA LYS A 412 -2.85 7.58 24.94
C LYS A 412 -3.91 8.17 25.87
N GLU A 413 -5.19 8.07 25.52
CA GLU A 413 -6.28 8.62 26.34
C GLU A 413 -6.69 7.71 27.50
N GLY A 414 -6.58 6.39 27.34
CA GLY A 414 -6.84 5.40 28.39
C GLY A 414 -8.31 5.20 28.76
N LYS A 415 -9.25 5.65 27.92
CA LYS A 415 -10.70 5.55 28.13
C LYS A 415 -11.42 5.31 26.79
N TRP A 416 -12.68 4.89 26.84
CA TRP A 416 -13.47 4.59 25.65
C TRP A 416 -13.99 5.84 24.93
N GLU A 417 -14.20 6.96 25.62
CA GLU A 417 -14.54 8.25 25.01
C GLU A 417 -13.28 8.99 24.52
N PHE A 418 -12.56 8.38 23.59
CA PHE A 418 -11.38 8.94 22.94
C PHE A 418 -11.70 9.51 21.56
N ASP A 419 -10.88 10.44 21.08
CA ASP A 419 -10.97 10.94 19.71
C ASP A 419 -10.05 10.12 18.79
N PRO A 420 -10.58 9.39 17.79
CA PRO A 420 -9.74 8.67 16.83
C PRO A 420 -8.88 9.60 15.94
N ASN A 421 -9.12 10.91 15.95
CA ASN A 421 -8.28 11.92 15.30
C ASN A 421 -7.16 12.49 16.19
N ALA A 422 -7.04 12.05 17.45
CA ALA A 422 -5.99 12.54 18.35
C ALA A 422 -4.58 12.21 17.84
N GLY A 423 -4.42 11.13 17.05
CA GLY A 423 -3.21 10.77 16.33
C GLY A 423 -3.37 10.97 14.82
N HIS A 424 -2.43 11.68 14.20
CA HIS A 424 -2.44 11.99 12.76
C HIS A 424 -1.10 11.67 12.05
N VAL A 425 -0.10 11.19 12.77
CA VAL A 425 1.24 10.90 12.23
C VAL A 425 1.83 9.66 12.88
N LEU A 426 2.50 8.84 12.07
CA LEU A 426 3.43 7.82 12.55
C LEU A 426 4.81 8.14 11.97
N ASP A 427 5.79 8.27 12.86
CA ASP A 427 7.21 8.45 12.55
C ASP A 427 7.94 7.10 12.61
N LYS A 428 9.25 7.11 12.31
CA LYS A 428 10.11 5.91 12.28
C LYS A 428 9.57 4.86 11.31
N MET A 429 9.10 5.32 10.17
CA MET A 429 8.69 4.48 9.05
C MET A 429 9.94 4.08 8.25
N PRO A 430 10.01 2.86 7.68
CA PRO A 430 11.04 2.52 6.71
C PRO A 430 11.13 3.59 5.60
N LEU A 431 12.33 4.11 5.38
CA LEU A 431 12.61 5.18 4.41
C LEU A 431 13.75 4.73 3.49
N TYR A 432 13.40 4.29 2.30
CA TYR A 432 14.37 3.90 1.29
C TYR A 432 14.80 5.12 0.46
N VAL A 433 16.11 5.25 0.21
CA VAL A 433 16.68 6.32 -0.61
C VAL A 433 17.16 5.71 -1.92
N TYR A 434 16.74 6.29 -3.03
CA TYR A 434 17.06 5.83 -4.38
C TYR A 434 17.42 7.02 -5.27
N ARG A 435 17.96 6.74 -6.46
CA ARG A 435 18.16 7.75 -7.51
C ARG A 435 17.02 7.66 -8.51
N ASP A 436 16.40 8.79 -8.82
CA ASP A 436 15.35 8.88 -9.83
C ASP A 436 15.90 8.81 -11.27
N ALA A 437 15.03 8.98 -12.27
CA ALA A 437 15.39 8.89 -13.68
C ALA A 437 16.39 9.97 -14.11
N GLU A 438 16.43 11.09 -13.39
CA GLU A 438 17.35 12.21 -13.57
C GLU A 438 18.66 12.04 -12.78
N GLY A 439 18.75 11.00 -11.94
CA GLY A 439 19.91 10.70 -11.10
C GLY A 439 19.93 11.42 -9.75
N GLU A 440 18.87 12.15 -9.42
CA GLU A 440 18.72 12.90 -8.18
C GLU A 440 18.25 11.98 -7.04
N PRO A 441 18.68 12.23 -5.78
CA PRO A 441 18.24 11.43 -4.65
C PRO A 441 16.76 11.71 -4.32
N ASP A 442 15.97 10.64 -4.21
CA ASP A 442 14.59 10.69 -3.74
C ASP A 442 14.33 9.60 -2.69
N THR A 443 13.19 9.71 -2.00
CA THR A 443 12.87 8.85 -0.87
C THR A 443 11.51 8.16 -1.01
N VAL A 444 11.45 6.90 -0.59
CA VAL A 444 10.25 6.07 -0.60
C VAL A 444 9.92 5.60 0.82
N CYS A 445 8.72 5.93 1.29
CA CYS A 445 8.11 5.34 2.49
C CYS A 445 6.65 4.91 2.27
N SER A 446 6.07 5.23 1.10
CA SER A 446 4.72 4.90 0.71
C SER A 446 4.66 4.56 -0.77
N GLU A 447 3.72 3.68 -1.14
CA GLU A 447 3.54 3.14 -2.50
C GLU A 447 3.42 4.25 -3.54
N LYS A 448 2.83 5.38 -3.14
CA LYS A 448 2.66 6.53 -4.02
C LYS A 448 2.71 7.82 -3.23
N ARG A 449 3.55 8.74 -3.71
CA ARG A 449 3.53 10.14 -3.29
C ARG A 449 2.62 10.93 -4.24
N PHE A 450 1.74 11.76 -3.71
CA PHE A 450 0.73 12.49 -4.49
C PHE A 450 0.64 13.96 -4.07
N ALA A 451 0.12 14.80 -4.96
CA ALA A 451 -0.11 16.21 -4.69
C ALA A 451 -1.25 16.43 -3.68
N LEU A 452 -1.23 17.55 -2.97
CA LEU A 452 -2.26 17.91 -1.99
C LEU A 452 -3.69 17.82 -2.57
N ALA A 453 -3.88 18.29 -3.82
CA ALA A 453 -5.16 18.25 -4.51
C ALA A 453 -5.72 16.82 -4.69
N ALA A 454 -4.86 15.83 -4.98
CA ALA A 454 -5.27 14.43 -5.08
C ALA A 454 -5.71 13.89 -3.70
N GLY A 455 -5.02 14.30 -2.62
CA GLY A 455 -5.42 13.98 -1.26
C GLY A 455 -6.77 14.60 -0.86
N GLU A 456 -7.00 15.86 -1.21
CA GLU A 456 -8.29 16.54 -1.00
C GLU A 456 -9.42 15.88 -1.79
N MET A 457 -9.14 15.45 -3.03
CA MET A 457 -10.08 14.71 -3.85
C MET A 457 -10.43 13.35 -3.22
N ALA A 458 -9.44 12.55 -2.80
CA ALA A 458 -9.68 11.30 -2.07
C ALA A 458 -10.50 11.55 -0.79
N ALA A 459 -10.16 12.58 -0.03
CA ALA A 459 -10.92 13.00 1.15
C ALA A 459 -12.37 13.34 0.80
N SER A 460 -12.64 14.06 -0.30
CA SER A 460 -14.00 14.39 -0.75
C SER A 460 -14.86 13.14 -1.03
N LEU A 461 -14.21 12.05 -1.46
CA LEU A 461 -14.82 10.74 -1.66
C LEU A 461 -15.04 9.96 -0.35
N GLY A 462 -14.56 10.45 0.79
CA GLY A 462 -14.62 9.77 2.09
C GLY A 462 -13.43 8.85 2.36
N ILE A 463 -12.43 8.84 1.48
CA ILE A 463 -11.25 7.99 1.57
C ILE A 463 -10.18 8.69 2.43
N ILE A 464 -9.39 7.91 3.16
CA ILE A 464 -8.30 8.37 4.02
C ILE A 464 -6.99 8.36 3.22
N PRO A 465 -6.43 9.53 2.87
CA PRO A 465 -5.15 9.61 2.17
C PRO A 465 -3.97 9.55 3.15
N LEU A 466 -3.09 8.56 3.00
CA LEU A 466 -1.80 8.48 3.70
C LEU A 466 -0.78 9.36 2.97
N GLN A 467 -0.34 10.44 3.61
CA GLN A 467 0.57 11.42 3.04
C GLN A 467 1.99 11.19 3.56
N ALA A 468 2.82 10.55 2.74
CA ALA A 468 4.25 10.46 2.95
C ALA A 468 4.92 11.84 2.82
N VAL A 469 5.75 12.20 3.80
CA VAL A 469 6.49 13.45 3.77
C VAL A 469 7.83 13.24 3.07
N LYS A 470 8.09 13.96 1.97
CA LYS A 470 9.36 13.86 1.22
C LYS A 470 10.56 14.07 2.16
N GLY A 471 11.53 13.16 2.10
CA GLY A 471 12.76 13.23 2.88
C GLY A 471 12.59 12.92 4.37
N ARG A 472 11.43 12.42 4.83
CA ARG A 472 11.23 12.03 6.23
C ARG A 472 10.65 10.63 6.34
N ASP A 473 11.02 9.98 7.43
CA ASP A 473 10.52 8.68 7.88
C ASP A 473 9.14 8.79 8.57
N SER A 474 8.25 9.65 8.04
CA SER A 474 6.94 9.94 8.62
C SER A 474 5.84 9.91 7.57
N ILE A 475 4.72 9.28 7.92
CA ILE A 475 3.48 9.29 7.13
C ILE A 475 2.37 9.90 7.98
N GLN A 476 1.56 10.75 7.35
CA GLN A 476 0.50 11.49 8.02
C GLN A 476 -0.87 11.15 7.43
N ILE A 477 -1.89 11.10 8.27
CA ILE A 477 -3.28 11.05 7.85
C ILE A 477 -3.93 12.38 8.25
N PRO A 478 -4.37 13.22 7.29
CA PRO A 478 -4.95 14.52 7.62
C PRO A 478 -6.16 14.44 8.54
N GLN A 479 -7.00 13.41 8.35
CA GLN A 479 -8.16 13.16 9.18
C GLN A 479 -8.58 11.69 9.10
N MET A 480 -8.82 11.08 10.27
CA MET A 480 -9.54 9.83 10.39
C MET A 480 -11.02 10.06 10.04
N ARG A 481 -11.54 9.33 9.05
CA ARG A 481 -12.91 9.50 8.59
C ARG A 481 -13.57 8.20 8.16
N SER A 482 -14.90 8.21 8.18
CA SER A 482 -15.71 7.17 7.55
C SER A 482 -16.09 7.54 6.11
N LEU A 483 -16.63 6.57 5.38
CA LEU A 483 -17.15 6.78 4.03
C LEU A 483 -18.43 7.64 4.03
N ARG A 484 -19.15 7.74 5.15
CA ARG A 484 -20.48 8.36 5.19
C ARG A 484 -20.46 9.81 4.67
N ALA A 485 -21.39 10.12 3.78
CA ALA A 485 -21.58 11.46 3.26
C ALA A 485 -22.24 12.37 4.32
N GLY A 486 -21.74 13.60 4.46
CA GLY A 486 -22.28 14.63 5.37
C GLY A 486 -21.83 14.51 6.83
N ASP A 487 -21.43 13.32 7.30
CA ASP A 487 -20.87 13.11 8.64
C ASP A 487 -19.62 12.21 8.54
N PRO A 488 -18.42 12.80 8.49
CA PRO A 488 -17.19 12.03 8.28
C PRO A 488 -16.74 11.28 9.52
N ARG A 489 -17.45 11.34 10.65
CA ARG A 489 -17.01 10.67 11.88
C ARG A 489 -16.97 9.15 11.69
N LEU A 490 -15.87 8.54 12.11
CA LEU A 490 -15.73 7.09 12.20
C LEU A 490 -16.38 6.59 13.49
N CYS A 491 -17.40 5.76 13.35
CA CYS A 491 -18.14 5.19 14.47
C CYS A 491 -17.55 3.86 14.93
N GLY A 492 -17.74 3.55 16.20
CA GLY A 492 -17.24 2.34 16.85
C GLY A 492 -17.62 2.31 18.33
N ALA A 493 -16.89 1.52 19.12
CA ALA A 493 -17.10 1.44 20.56
C ALA A 493 -16.99 2.81 21.27
N TRP A 494 -16.20 3.74 20.73
CA TRP A 494 -16.00 5.11 21.25
C TRP A 494 -17.09 6.11 20.87
N ALA A 495 -17.79 5.91 19.75
CA ALA A 495 -18.80 6.82 19.26
C ALA A 495 -19.81 6.10 18.36
N LYS A 496 -21.10 6.14 18.73
CA LYS A 496 -22.17 5.54 17.93
C LYS A 496 -22.58 6.44 16.76
N ALA A 497 -23.07 5.84 15.69
CA ALA A 497 -23.73 6.57 14.62
C ALA A 497 -24.97 7.31 15.16
N PRO A 498 -25.20 8.58 14.77
CA PRO A 498 -26.37 9.32 15.23
C PRO A 498 -27.66 8.61 14.77
N ALA A 499 -28.64 8.52 15.66
CA ALA A 499 -29.95 7.97 15.33
C ALA A 499 -30.69 8.92 14.38
N GLY A 500 -30.91 8.52 13.13
CA GLY A 500 -31.74 9.28 12.19
C GLY A 500 -31.72 8.78 10.75
N ASP A 501 -32.85 8.27 10.30
CA ASP A 501 -33.30 8.31 8.90
C ASP A 501 -33.72 9.76 8.59
N GLY A 502 -32.75 10.61 8.28
CA GLY A 502 -33.01 11.86 7.58
C GLY A 502 -32.31 11.77 6.23
N PRO A 503 -32.97 12.10 5.10
CA PRO A 503 -32.29 12.11 3.82
C PRO A 503 -31.05 13.00 3.97
N VAL A 504 -29.88 12.43 3.70
CA VAL A 504 -28.65 13.20 3.54
C VAL A 504 -28.99 14.27 2.50
N THR A 505 -29.03 15.52 2.94
CA THR A 505 -29.24 16.64 2.04
C THR A 505 -28.20 16.51 0.92
N LYS A 506 -28.70 16.41 -0.32
CA LYS A 506 -27.90 16.31 -1.54
C LYS A 506 -26.65 17.17 -1.38
N ALA A 507 -25.47 16.54 -1.49
CA ALA A 507 -24.21 17.27 -1.57
C ALA A 507 -24.35 18.36 -2.64
N PRO A 508 -23.89 19.60 -2.39
CA PRO A 508 -23.95 20.64 -3.41
C PRO A 508 -23.13 20.17 -4.61
N ALA A 509 -23.78 20.11 -5.77
CA ALA A 509 -23.10 19.91 -7.04
C ALA A 509 -21.96 20.92 -7.15
N ALA A 510 -20.74 20.43 -7.38
CA ALA A 510 -19.58 21.27 -7.58
C ALA A 510 -19.87 22.26 -8.72
N ALA A 511 -19.99 23.54 -8.36
CA ALA A 511 -20.10 24.61 -9.35
C ALA A 511 -18.76 24.71 -10.10
N SER A 512 -18.83 24.72 -11.42
CA SER A 512 -17.68 24.99 -12.30
C SER A 512 -17.03 26.34 -11.94
N PRO A 513 -15.69 26.45 -12.01
CA PRO A 513 -15.01 27.69 -11.63
C PRO A 513 -15.22 28.77 -12.68
N SER A 514 -15.91 29.83 -12.30
CA SER A 514 -15.88 31.13 -12.99
C SER A 514 -14.61 31.89 -12.60
N GLU A 515 -13.96 32.49 -13.60
CA GLU A 515 -12.69 33.25 -13.56
C GLU A 515 -12.57 34.29 -12.43
N PRO A 516 -11.32 34.63 -12.01
CA PRO A 516 -11.08 35.51 -10.89
C PRO A 516 -11.20 37.00 -11.27
N ALA A 517 -12.08 37.72 -10.59
CA ALA A 517 -12.07 39.17 -10.58
C ALA A 517 -10.98 39.69 -9.62
N ALA A 518 -10.10 40.51 -10.16
CA ALA A 518 -9.03 41.21 -9.46
C ALA A 518 -9.55 42.29 -8.49
N THR A 519 -8.60 42.79 -7.66
CA THR A 519 -8.65 43.93 -6.71
C THR A 519 -9.14 43.57 -5.30
N GLY A 520 -8.54 44.03 -4.21
CA GLY A 520 -7.43 44.94 -3.97
C GLY A 520 -7.23 45.04 -2.44
N ALA A 521 -5.99 45.28 -2.03
CA ALA A 521 -5.53 45.25 -0.65
C ALA A 521 -6.32 46.17 0.32
N ALA A 522 -6.50 45.69 1.56
CA ALA A 522 -6.84 46.51 2.72
C ALA A 522 -5.56 46.79 3.55
N PRO A 523 -5.46 47.96 4.19
CA PRO A 523 -4.75 48.06 5.45
C PRO A 523 -5.67 48.46 6.60
N ALA A 524 -5.16 48.16 7.79
CA ALA A 524 -5.85 48.03 9.06
C ALA A 524 -6.44 49.31 9.68
N GLN A 525 -7.46 49.05 10.49
CA GLN A 525 -8.15 49.83 11.53
C GLN A 525 -7.22 50.63 12.49
N PRO A 526 -7.69 51.69 13.20
CA PRO A 526 -8.47 51.46 14.44
C PRO A 526 -9.53 52.50 14.87
N ALA A 527 -10.51 51.95 15.61
CA ALA A 527 -11.22 52.48 16.79
C ALA A 527 -11.87 53.88 16.78
N ALA A 528 -13.21 53.93 16.95
CA ALA A 528 -13.89 54.35 18.19
C ALA A 528 -15.32 54.88 17.94
N SER A 529 -16.20 54.58 18.90
CA SER A 529 -17.42 55.33 19.28
C SER A 529 -18.73 55.11 18.50
N ALA A 530 -19.71 54.55 19.22
CA ALA A 530 -21.16 54.62 18.94
C ALA A 530 -21.72 56.03 19.25
N PRO A 531 -23.05 56.33 19.17
CA PRO A 531 -24.19 55.61 18.56
C PRO A 531 -25.12 56.53 17.70
N ALA A 532 -26.21 55.91 17.20
CA ALA A 532 -27.58 56.45 17.08
C ALA A 532 -28.16 56.85 15.70
N ALA A 533 -29.45 56.44 15.58
CA ALA A 533 -30.56 57.03 14.83
C ALA A 533 -30.84 56.57 13.37
N ALA A 534 -31.86 55.71 13.27
CA ALA A 534 -32.89 55.70 12.20
C ALA A 534 -33.63 57.06 12.14
N PRO A 535 -34.59 57.36 11.21
CA PRO A 535 -35.34 56.52 10.25
C PRO A 535 -35.28 57.13 8.82
N SER A 536 -36.00 56.77 7.76
CA SER A 536 -37.43 56.47 7.58
C SER A 536 -37.68 56.14 6.09
N SER A 537 -38.59 55.19 5.85
CA SER A 537 -39.36 54.91 4.62
C SER A 537 -40.14 56.17 4.10
N PRO A 538 -40.96 56.17 3.03
CA PRO A 538 -41.50 55.04 2.24
C PRO A 538 -41.70 55.26 0.69
N GLU A 539 -42.06 54.16 -0.01
CA GLU A 539 -42.99 53.94 -1.17
C GLU A 539 -43.33 55.05 -2.22
N PRO A 540 -44.01 54.74 -3.36
CA PRO A 540 -44.25 53.46 -4.07
C PRO A 540 -44.11 53.54 -5.63
N ALA A 541 -44.37 52.39 -6.26
CA ALA A 541 -44.63 52.03 -7.68
C ALA A 541 -45.49 53.05 -8.52
N PRO A 542 -45.71 52.93 -9.88
CA PRO A 542 -46.02 51.67 -10.61
C PRO A 542 -45.77 51.56 -12.15
N ALA A 543 -46.10 50.36 -12.67
CA ALA A 543 -46.75 50.01 -13.95
C ALA A 543 -46.03 50.09 -15.33
N ALA A 544 -45.82 48.89 -15.94
CA ALA A 544 -46.21 48.34 -17.27
C ALA A 544 -46.59 49.29 -18.44
N PRO A 545 -46.55 48.89 -19.76
CA PRO A 545 -46.78 47.53 -20.31
C PRO A 545 -46.09 47.10 -21.65
N ALA A 546 -46.25 45.79 -21.96
CA ALA A 546 -46.56 45.07 -23.24
C ALA A 546 -45.85 45.33 -24.61
N ALA A 547 -45.27 44.23 -25.16
CA ALA A 547 -45.26 43.58 -26.52
C ALA A 547 -45.74 44.34 -27.81
N PRO A 548 -45.50 43.90 -29.09
CA PRO A 548 -45.15 42.54 -29.60
C PRO A 548 -44.24 42.37 -30.89
N ALA A 549 -43.88 41.10 -31.15
CA ALA A 549 -43.71 40.27 -32.39
C ALA A 549 -43.33 40.77 -33.83
N ALA A 550 -42.60 39.84 -34.52
CA ALA A 550 -42.58 39.47 -35.97
C ALA A 550 -41.84 40.40 -36.97
N ASP A 551 -41.23 40.00 -38.10
CA ASP A 551 -40.81 38.75 -38.79
C ASP A 551 -40.03 39.20 -40.08
N ASP A 552 -39.50 38.25 -40.84
CA ASP A 552 -39.06 38.25 -42.26
C ASP A 552 -37.56 38.41 -42.61
N GLY A 553 -37.02 37.37 -43.28
CA GLY A 553 -35.80 37.53 -44.09
C GLY A 553 -35.04 36.29 -44.60
N MET A 554 -35.71 35.33 -45.26
CA MET A 554 -35.22 34.55 -46.44
C MET A 554 -33.94 33.65 -46.37
N ASP A 555 -34.12 32.36 -46.71
CA ASP A 555 -33.10 31.37 -47.15
C ASP A 555 -33.31 31.13 -48.68
N PRO A 556 -32.28 30.85 -49.51
CA PRO A 556 -32.13 29.45 -49.96
C PRO A 556 -30.72 28.98 -50.43
N GLU A 557 -30.52 27.65 -50.33
CA GLU A 557 -29.70 26.72 -51.13
C GLU A 557 -28.33 26.24 -50.61
N LEU A 558 -28.48 25.31 -49.66
CA LEU A 558 -27.73 24.06 -49.47
C LEU A 558 -27.47 23.21 -50.74
N ALA A 559 -26.44 22.35 -50.61
CA ALA A 559 -26.34 20.97 -51.13
C ALA A 559 -25.66 20.70 -52.49
N ALA A 560 -24.41 20.27 -52.41
CA ALA A 560 -23.96 19.03 -53.04
C ALA A 560 -22.86 18.40 -52.16
N LEU A 561 -23.21 17.48 -51.25
CA LEU A 561 -23.28 16.03 -51.49
C LEU A 561 -21.89 15.36 -51.59
N LEU A 562 -21.43 14.89 -50.42
CA LEU A 562 -21.10 13.49 -50.14
C LEU A 562 -20.86 12.56 -51.34
N GLY A 563 -19.70 11.90 -51.38
CA GLY A 563 -19.58 10.64 -52.12
C GLY A 563 -18.17 10.10 -52.33
N GLY A 564 -17.64 9.41 -51.32
CA GLY A 564 -17.09 8.04 -51.45
C GLY A 564 -15.78 7.75 -52.22
N GLY A 565 -14.98 6.84 -51.64
CA GLY A 565 -14.35 5.78 -52.43
C GLY A 565 -12.82 5.63 -52.33
N SER A 566 -12.38 4.71 -51.47
CA SER A 566 -11.37 3.64 -51.68
C SER A 566 -10.18 3.88 -52.63
N SER A 567 -8.95 3.68 -52.14
CA SER A 567 -8.07 2.56 -52.55
C SER A 567 -6.66 2.65 -51.93
N ALA A 568 -6.06 1.47 -51.78
CA ALA A 568 -4.76 1.13 -51.21
C ALA A 568 -3.53 1.49 -52.07
N SER A 569 -2.38 0.98 -51.61
CA SER A 569 -1.01 0.92 -52.20
C SER A 569 -0.06 2.00 -51.68
N GLU A 570 0.97 1.59 -50.91
CA GLU A 570 2.35 1.36 -51.38
C GLU A 570 2.96 2.64 -51.97
N GLY A 571 4.11 3.14 -51.58
CA GLY A 571 5.22 2.56 -50.87
C GLY A 571 6.45 3.39 -51.26
N THR A 572 7.50 3.24 -50.47
CA THR A 572 8.91 3.52 -50.83
C THR A 572 9.35 4.98 -51.07
N LYS A 573 10.06 5.50 -50.06
CA LYS A 573 11.54 5.62 -50.06
C LYS A 573 12.14 6.50 -51.16
N THR A 574 12.66 7.67 -50.80
CA THR A 574 14.05 8.07 -51.05
C THR A 574 14.42 9.41 -50.39
N GLU A 575 15.39 9.34 -49.48
CA GLU A 575 16.38 10.39 -49.13
C GLU A 575 17.24 10.80 -50.35
N PRO A 576 18.29 11.65 -50.26
CA PRO A 576 18.60 12.83 -49.42
C PRO A 576 19.19 14.03 -50.26
N LYS A 577 19.75 15.04 -49.54
CA LYS A 577 20.72 16.09 -49.94
C LYS A 577 20.11 17.34 -50.63
N SER A 578 20.55 18.57 -50.36
CA SER A 578 21.79 19.13 -49.81
C SER A 578 21.60 20.62 -49.47
N ASP A 579 22.25 21.04 -48.38
CA ASP A 579 23.12 22.22 -48.16
C ASP A 579 22.82 23.63 -48.72
N ASP A 580 23.07 24.59 -47.81
CA ASP A 580 23.45 26.01 -47.93
C ASP A 580 22.34 27.02 -48.28
N ASP A 581 22.22 28.23 -47.71
CA ASP A 581 23.16 29.06 -46.94
C ASP A 581 22.39 30.17 -46.18
N ASP A 582 23.08 30.79 -45.22
CA ASP A 582 23.01 32.18 -44.78
C ASP A 582 21.83 32.74 -43.96
N GLY A 583 22.18 33.30 -42.79
CA GLY A 583 21.43 34.40 -42.19
C GLY A 583 21.52 34.56 -40.66
N MET A 584 22.71 34.63 -40.08
CA MET A 584 22.89 35.12 -38.70
C MET A 584 22.92 36.65 -38.70
N ASP A 585 22.19 37.31 -37.78
CA ASP A 585 22.69 38.42 -36.93
C ASP A 585 21.61 38.82 -35.86
N PRO A 586 21.87 39.75 -34.93
CA PRO A 586 22.42 39.53 -33.58
C PRO A 586 21.51 40.09 -32.48
N GLU A 587 21.67 39.62 -31.25
CA GLU A 587 21.55 40.39 -29.98
C GLU A 587 21.36 39.40 -28.84
N LEU A 588 22.45 38.95 -28.22
CA LEU A 588 22.54 38.57 -26.80
C LEU A 588 23.98 38.22 -26.39
N ALA A 589 24.96 38.90 -26.99
CA ALA A 589 26.36 38.87 -26.59
C ALA A 589 26.73 40.20 -25.92
N ALA A 590 26.17 40.45 -24.74
CA ALA A 590 26.58 41.55 -23.86
C ALA A 590 26.23 41.22 -22.40
N LEU A 591 26.76 40.11 -21.88
CA LEU A 591 26.82 39.71 -20.46
C LEU A 591 27.36 38.26 -20.50
N LEU A 592 28.66 37.98 -20.59
CA LEU A 592 29.74 38.45 -19.76
C LEU A 592 31.04 38.13 -20.51
N GLY A 593 31.74 39.17 -20.96
CA GLY A 593 33.20 39.06 -21.04
C GLY A 593 33.74 38.88 -19.61
N GLY A 594 34.84 38.20 -19.39
CA GLY A 594 35.79 37.67 -20.35
C GLY A 594 37.07 37.32 -19.60
N GLY A 595 37.84 36.43 -20.21
CA GLY A 595 39.30 36.41 -20.14
C GLY A 595 39.89 35.81 -18.87
N SER A 596 41.01 35.10 -18.93
CA SER A 596 42.01 35.06 -19.99
C SER A 596 42.97 33.89 -19.73
N SER A 597 43.33 33.20 -20.82
CA SER A 597 44.68 32.72 -21.22
C SER A 597 45.44 31.79 -20.25
N ASP A 598 45.64 30.54 -20.65
CA ASP A 598 46.88 29.99 -21.29
C ASP A 598 47.94 29.62 -20.22
N ASP A 599 48.70 28.53 -20.27
CA ASP A 599 49.07 27.63 -21.36
C ASP A 599 49.76 26.36 -20.76
N SER A 600 49.75 25.27 -21.54
CA SER A 600 50.88 24.32 -21.72
C SER A 600 51.46 23.42 -20.59
N LYS A 601 51.18 22.11 -20.76
CA LYS A 601 52.13 20.98 -21.01
C LYS A 601 53.16 20.48 -19.95
N ALA A 602 53.06 19.16 -19.73
CA ALA A 602 54.13 18.12 -19.65
C ALA A 602 54.64 17.59 -18.29
N ASP A 603 54.66 16.25 -18.25
CA ASP A 603 55.59 15.29 -17.62
C ASP A 603 55.65 15.03 -16.10
N ALA A 604 55.24 13.80 -15.77
CA ALA A 604 55.95 12.72 -15.05
C ALA A 604 56.56 12.93 -13.64
N SER A 605 56.17 11.98 -12.77
CA SER A 605 56.94 11.24 -11.75
C SER A 605 57.01 11.71 -10.28
N SER A 606 56.85 10.68 -9.42
CA SER A 606 57.35 10.42 -8.06
C SER A 606 56.76 11.13 -6.83
N ASP A 607 56.26 10.27 -5.94
CA ASP A 607 56.48 10.14 -4.49
C ASP A 607 56.02 11.20 -3.47
N ASP A 608 55.24 10.68 -2.51
CA ASP A 608 55.14 10.97 -1.07
C ASP A 608 55.07 12.42 -0.57
N ALA A 609 53.91 12.80 0.01
CA ALA A 609 53.77 13.19 1.42
C ALA A 609 52.41 13.88 1.71
N ASP A 610 51.77 13.42 2.77
CA ASP A 610 51.00 14.15 3.80
C ASP A 610 50.62 15.63 3.57
N GLU A 611 49.32 15.94 3.66
CA GLU A 611 48.69 16.94 4.56
C GLU A 611 47.34 17.47 4.01
N GLY A 612 46.35 17.61 4.90
CA GLY A 612 45.35 18.68 4.79
C GLY A 612 43.88 18.28 4.79
N MET A 613 43.39 17.62 5.85
CA MET A 613 41.96 17.54 6.14
C MET A 613 41.49 18.81 6.85
N ASP A 614 40.40 19.39 6.35
CA ASP A 614 39.81 20.67 6.77
C ASP A 614 39.29 20.64 8.24
N PRO A 615 39.69 21.60 9.10
CA PRO A 615 39.33 21.63 10.53
C PRO A 615 37.88 22.02 10.88
N GLU A 616 36.95 22.21 9.94
CA GLU A 616 35.56 22.58 10.29
C GLU A 616 34.64 21.42 10.73
N LEU A 617 35.05 20.15 10.56
CA LEU A 617 34.20 19.00 10.93
C LEU A 617 34.40 18.46 12.36
N ALA A 618 35.44 18.91 13.08
CA ALA A 618 35.76 18.43 14.44
C ALA A 618 35.08 19.21 15.58
N ALA A 619 34.37 20.31 15.28
CA ALA A 619 33.78 21.20 16.29
C ALA A 619 32.33 20.86 16.69
N LEU A 620 31.70 19.86 16.05
CA LEU A 620 30.26 19.59 16.24
C LEU A 620 29.94 18.43 17.19
N LEU A 621 30.94 17.73 17.75
CA LEU A 621 30.69 16.50 18.52
C LEU A 621 31.47 16.37 19.85
N GLY A 622 31.87 17.46 20.50
CA GLY A 622 32.56 17.32 21.79
C GLY A 622 32.57 18.52 22.71
N GLY A 623 31.61 18.59 23.63
CA GLY A 623 31.75 19.29 24.92
C GLY A 623 31.15 18.41 26.01
N SER A 624 31.93 17.71 26.84
CA SER A 624 32.78 18.18 27.96
C SER A 624 31.99 18.63 29.19
N ASN A 625 32.14 17.90 30.31
CA ASN A 625 32.79 18.41 31.54
C ASN A 625 32.81 17.31 32.63
N THR A 626 33.97 16.76 33.04
CA THR A 626 35.04 17.26 33.96
C THR A 626 34.70 17.11 35.45
N SER A 627 35.40 16.19 36.14
CA SER A 627 36.41 16.43 37.23
C SER A 627 35.78 16.52 38.64
N SER A 628 36.30 15.98 39.76
CA SER A 628 37.66 15.59 40.20
C SER A 628 37.53 14.83 41.55
N SER A 629 38.49 13.96 41.92
CA SER A 629 38.62 13.24 43.23
C SER A 629 39.51 14.02 44.25
N PRO A 630 39.95 13.49 45.44
CA PRO A 630 39.48 12.44 46.37
C PRO A 630 39.52 12.83 47.90
N ASP A 631 39.22 11.86 48.77
CA ASP A 631 39.53 11.67 50.23
C ASP A 631 38.68 12.38 51.31
N ASP A 632 37.91 11.61 52.11
CA ASP A 632 38.16 11.37 53.54
C ASP A 632 37.15 10.39 54.20
N ALA A 633 37.73 9.60 55.10
CA ALA A 633 37.32 8.61 56.10
C ALA A 633 35.93 8.58 56.79
N ASP A 634 35.58 7.33 57.16
CA ASP A 634 34.98 6.80 58.41
C ASP A 634 33.47 6.80 58.73
N ASP A 635 33.09 5.63 59.24
CA ASP A 635 32.07 5.23 60.23
C ASP A 635 30.66 4.72 59.82
N ASP A 636 30.48 3.44 60.18
CA ASP A 636 29.34 2.78 60.87
C ASP A 636 28.04 2.47 60.11
N ASP A 637 27.82 1.18 59.79
CA ASP A 637 26.98 0.26 60.58
C ASP A 637 26.71 -1.07 59.80
N ASP A 638 27.31 -2.16 60.29
CA ASP A 638 26.85 -3.54 60.11
C ASP A 638 25.82 -3.85 61.22
N ASP A 639 24.70 -4.50 60.89
CA ASP A 639 24.09 -5.61 61.68
C ASP A 639 22.77 -6.10 61.06
N ASP A 640 22.89 -7.25 60.38
CA ASP A 640 22.32 -8.56 60.70
C ASP A 640 20.79 -8.83 60.88
N ASP A 641 20.38 -9.84 60.11
CA ASP A 641 19.46 -10.97 60.36
C ASP A 641 17.98 -10.84 60.77
N GLY A 642 17.15 -11.67 60.09
CA GLY A 642 15.78 -11.96 60.50
C GLY A 642 15.01 -12.95 59.60
N MET A 643 15.45 -14.22 59.59
CA MET A 643 14.73 -15.39 59.02
C MET A 643 13.29 -15.56 59.55
N ASP A 644 12.43 -16.09 58.69
CA ASP A 644 11.00 -16.37 58.92
C ASP A 644 10.75 -17.51 59.94
N PRO A 645 9.97 -17.27 61.01
CA PRO A 645 9.70 -18.22 62.09
C PRO A 645 8.72 -19.37 61.78
N GLU A 646 8.12 -19.50 60.59
CA GLU A 646 7.18 -20.60 60.32
C GLU A 646 7.83 -21.99 60.06
N LEU A 647 9.15 -22.06 59.85
CA LEU A 647 9.85 -23.33 59.63
C LEU A 647 10.30 -24.07 60.92
N ALA A 648 10.23 -23.42 62.08
CA ALA A 648 10.73 -23.98 63.34
C ALA A 648 9.69 -24.79 64.15
N ALA A 649 8.40 -24.72 63.80
CA ALA A 649 7.33 -25.40 64.55
C ALA A 649 7.07 -26.85 64.09
N LEU A 650 7.67 -27.32 63.00
CA LEU A 650 7.45 -28.67 62.45
C LEU A 650 8.37 -29.76 63.02
N LEU A 651 9.17 -29.47 64.06
CA LEU A 651 10.13 -30.42 64.63
C LEU A 651 10.08 -30.61 66.16
N ASN A 652 9.12 -30.05 66.89
CA ASN A 652 8.88 -30.41 68.30
C ASN A 652 7.44 -30.06 68.74
N GLY A 653 6.49 -30.96 68.52
CA GLY A 653 5.12 -30.84 69.07
C GLY A 653 4.08 -31.64 68.31
#